data_AF-A0A9N8ETA0-F1
#
_entry.id   AF-A0A9N8ETA0-F1
#
_cell.length_a   1.000
_cell.length_b   1.000
_cell.length_c   1.000
_cell.angle_alpha   90.00
_cell.angle_beta   90.00
_cell.angle_gamma   90.00
#
_symmetry.space_group_name_H-M   'P 1'
#
loop_
_entity.id
_entity.type
_entity.pdbx_description
1 polymer ?
#
loop_
_entity_poly.entity_id
_entity_poly.type
_entity_poly.pdbx_seq_one_letter_code
_entity_poly.pdbx_strand_id
1 'polypeptide(L)'
;MAGEGSMPSLLGEVSLLDDHELTNIVTETVDLSLFAIGSARPREEGLEIGQENDAEDSQQQQNDCSQQPTQTVATAKKKRERFAYKGKSFKGGSDLFLDATYKGSFQERFPDDDVELVGTIVQCPFNANGMNYGFKWATHGTEVDSKWTLSQLKSNPEVKEKLKTLILAYEAEQKLLNATQETTPADESSQVEANSTPATATNNSNEKEKAKEDSGPTEADRARAYAALKTACGSGNNSSQSSRQSGKERRRRSRRKDNDDVGSSESETDDGDELNEFEDAFGTNGMDGLDSDDSGDEMENQATDSTTISDQESFGKIVQRLIWKFEDIQPGTVPFEESKPLLQGTDAKTTLRAGVSKRWTSPFECFQHLGCDREFVALLAQHSNDYAKKSIFTNSGNNKRLHGAIWKDISTKEMHIFLGIMLKISLMPIDMGGYPAYFRDNDVAINYNKKEQPRQIKNTKGWAYQYMSLIRFKQIRSAFHPECKSMAGEGGDKCYQLRRCINTVNRASKSTFDAGCWCSFDEGGVACRSRFCPCRQYNKDKPDKFRVDFFILACSTTYAILHLDVYQGRNAANIGIHESILDLPTTQKATMNAVMSAFGTEPRGARHLALDNRYQCPELAVLLLTKCNIYSTGTCRRRRIGWDRKVMDLEKKDGRGMYKLAVDKQNRLLEMQWVDNKVVSMVTSRNDTTIGKVKRQVGSIKKTLDCPNAIRGYQATMFGIDKGDQIRAHFGGFSTKSHFKKWYKKIFLALLDCMLLNGLVAWNLSAEEDKFKIRTKLIRHEFMMIVAESLLEYDEPEPKEVNETDGKKNPMSHHRPMEIPKGSGRPKCIVCRLECGNFFGKTIGEAGIRRNVSTCSICKVPAHNCVPASSDREIHNLPQFKGKTCFEIAHSPDGLSLWPIRANLNHKHGPRSSCRSCPAWQMLRERHGLPPKETRKRKIVHEEDDASSKDEEENSGSNGNNNHKEQALASSDDEDIYS
;
A
#
# COMPACT_ATOMS: atom_id res chain seq x y z
N MET A 1 -72.65 23.78 -32.82
CA MET A 1 -73.80 23.52 -33.72
C MET A 1 -74.11 22.03 -33.68
N ALA A 2 -75.34 21.64 -34.03
CA ALA A 2 -75.99 20.33 -33.93
C ALA A 2 -75.12 19.04 -33.94
N GLY A 3 -75.51 17.95 -33.26
CA GLY A 3 -76.66 17.80 -32.36
C GLY A 3 -77.18 16.35 -32.24
N GLU A 4 -77.81 16.04 -31.10
CA GLU A 4 -78.75 14.93 -30.83
C GLU A 4 -78.23 13.46 -30.94
N GLY A 5 -78.65 12.52 -30.08
CA GLY A 5 -79.51 12.67 -28.89
C GLY A 5 -79.89 11.35 -28.19
N SER A 6 -80.85 11.45 -27.27
CA SER A 6 -81.52 10.41 -26.46
C SER A 6 -80.84 9.90 -25.17
N MET A 7 -81.63 10.02 -24.11
CA MET A 7 -81.52 9.46 -22.75
C MET A 7 -82.24 8.07 -22.70
N PRO A 8 -82.62 7.40 -21.57
CA PRO A 8 -82.84 7.91 -20.20
C PRO A 8 -82.44 7.04 -18.96
N SER A 9 -82.44 7.71 -17.78
CA SER A 9 -83.03 7.28 -16.47
C SER A 9 -82.50 6.08 -15.65
N LEU A 10 -82.59 6.02 -14.30
CA LEU A 10 -82.96 6.96 -13.19
C LEU A 10 -82.59 6.31 -11.82
N LEU A 11 -82.21 7.12 -10.80
CA LEU A 11 -82.30 6.88 -9.33
C LEU A 11 -81.57 5.64 -8.73
N GLY A 12 -81.31 5.51 -7.42
CA GLY A 12 -81.43 6.40 -6.23
C GLY A 12 -80.54 5.84 -5.10
N GLU A 13 -79.87 6.65 -4.27
CA GLU A 13 -80.33 7.21 -2.97
C GLU A 13 -79.97 6.40 -1.70
N VAL A 14 -79.15 7.05 -0.84
CA VAL A 14 -79.29 7.18 0.63
C VAL A 14 -78.96 6.01 1.59
N SER A 15 -78.33 6.40 2.72
CA SER A 15 -78.17 5.70 4.03
C SER A 15 -77.27 4.44 4.11
N LEU A 16 -76.77 4.01 5.28
CA LEU A 16 -76.18 4.61 6.51
C LEU A 16 -76.23 3.55 7.64
N LEU A 17 -75.22 3.55 8.53
CA LEU A 17 -75.19 2.98 9.89
C LEU A 17 -75.18 1.43 10.07
N ASP A 18 -74.03 0.97 10.59
CA ASP A 18 -73.82 0.36 11.91
C ASP A 18 -74.45 -0.99 12.37
N ASP A 19 -73.55 -1.75 13.02
CA ASP A 19 -73.69 -2.47 14.32
C ASP A 19 -74.18 -3.94 14.50
N HIS A 20 -73.36 -4.58 15.35
CA HIS A 20 -73.54 -5.71 16.28
C HIS A 20 -74.13 -7.08 15.87
N GLU A 21 -73.30 -8.10 16.16
CA GLU A 21 -73.59 -9.36 16.87
C GLU A 21 -75.06 -9.78 17.13
N LEU A 22 -75.37 -11.07 16.91
CA LEU A 22 -75.61 -12.00 18.04
C LEU A 22 -75.70 -13.49 17.66
N THR A 23 -75.42 -14.30 18.68
CA THR A 23 -75.38 -15.77 18.85
C THR A 23 -76.51 -16.64 18.26
N ASN A 24 -76.18 -17.89 17.89
CA ASN A 24 -76.87 -19.15 18.26
C ASN A 24 -75.87 -20.32 17.99
N ILE A 25 -75.42 -21.19 18.92
CA ILE A 25 -76.05 -22.09 19.93
C ILE A 25 -76.40 -23.49 19.36
N VAL A 26 -76.12 -24.54 20.17
CA VAL A 26 -76.25 -26.03 20.04
C VAL A 26 -74.86 -26.71 20.11
N THR A 27 -74.30 -27.29 21.19
CA THR A 27 -74.72 -28.30 22.23
C THR A 27 -75.07 -29.69 21.66
N GLU A 28 -74.72 -30.87 22.18
CA GLU A 28 -73.86 -31.43 23.26
C GLU A 28 -73.80 -33.00 23.01
N THR A 29 -73.14 -33.95 23.70
CA THR A 29 -72.31 -34.14 24.92
C THR A 29 -71.50 -35.48 24.77
N VAL A 30 -70.82 -35.95 25.84
CA VAL A 30 -70.40 -37.37 26.13
C VAL A 30 -69.10 -37.89 25.47
N ASP A 31 -68.28 -38.77 26.09
CA ASP A 31 -67.72 -38.87 27.47
C ASP A 31 -66.56 -39.93 27.46
N LEU A 32 -65.78 -40.01 28.55
CA LEU A 32 -64.61 -40.88 28.74
C LEU A 32 -64.95 -42.25 29.35
N SER A 33 -64.61 -43.34 28.65
CA SER A 33 -64.25 -44.63 29.26
C SER A 33 -63.32 -45.42 28.32
N LEU A 34 -62.35 -46.22 28.78
CA LEU A 34 -62.18 -46.81 30.12
C LEU A 34 -60.83 -46.48 30.81
N PHE A 35 -60.92 -46.19 32.12
CA PHE A 35 -60.14 -46.69 33.28
C PHE A 35 -58.66 -47.14 33.18
N ALA A 36 -57.81 -47.06 34.23
CA ALA A 36 -57.76 -46.23 35.45
C ALA A 36 -56.45 -46.47 36.26
N ILE A 37 -55.93 -45.41 36.88
CA ILE A 37 -55.24 -45.30 38.20
C ILE A 37 -54.34 -46.47 38.72
N GLY A 38 -53.07 -46.15 39.03
CA GLY A 38 -52.20 -46.94 39.94
C GLY A 38 -50.91 -46.18 40.30
N SER A 39 -50.35 -46.33 41.51
CA SER A 39 -49.23 -45.49 41.98
C SER A 39 -48.25 -46.12 42.99
N ALA A 40 -46.98 -45.68 42.87
CA ALA A 40 -45.96 -45.46 43.92
C ALA A 40 -45.15 -46.62 44.59
N ARG A 41 -43.84 -46.33 44.73
CA ARG A 41 -42.82 -46.76 45.73
C ARG A 41 -41.98 -48.05 45.51
N PRO A 42 -40.79 -48.17 46.17
CA PRO A 42 -39.66 -49.01 45.71
C PRO A 42 -39.13 -50.03 46.74
N ARG A 43 -38.15 -50.87 46.32
CA ARG A 43 -37.11 -51.65 47.07
C ARG A 43 -36.36 -52.55 46.07
N GLU A 44 -35.21 -53.21 46.27
CA GLU A 44 -33.95 -53.11 47.06
C GLU A 44 -33.11 -54.37 46.67
N GLU A 45 -31.78 -54.37 46.87
CA GLU A 45 -30.85 -55.55 46.98
C GLU A 45 -30.46 -56.44 45.75
N GLY A 46 -29.32 -57.14 45.88
CA GLY A 46 -28.61 -57.99 44.87
C GLY A 46 -27.41 -57.28 44.18
N LEU A 47 -26.11 -57.59 44.32
CA LEU A 47 -25.33 -58.84 44.60
C LEU A 47 -25.45 -59.89 43.46
N GLU A 48 -24.40 -60.55 42.93
CA GLU A 48 -22.95 -60.60 43.28
C GLU A 48 -22.10 -61.28 42.15
N ILE A 49 -20.75 -61.10 42.17
CA ILE A 49 -19.68 -62.01 41.63
C ILE A 49 -19.68 -62.35 40.10
N GLY A 50 -18.58 -62.61 39.37
CA GLY A 50 -17.13 -62.72 39.64
C GLY A 50 -16.28 -62.17 38.46
N GLN A 51 -14.94 -62.06 38.50
CA GLN A 51 -13.89 -63.11 38.62
C GLN A 51 -13.91 -64.14 37.45
N GLU A 52 -12.81 -64.49 36.78
CA GLU A 52 -11.39 -64.04 36.82
C GLU A 52 -10.55 -64.69 35.66
N ASN A 53 -9.31 -64.22 35.41
CA ASN A 53 -8.16 -64.95 34.79
C ASN A 53 -8.29 -65.46 33.31
N ASP A 54 -7.25 -65.92 32.59
CA ASP A 54 -5.84 -65.46 32.38
C ASP A 54 -5.24 -66.18 31.12
N ALA A 55 -3.98 -65.85 30.76
CA ALA A 55 -3.10 -66.52 29.75
C ALA A 55 -3.53 -66.41 28.27
N GLU A 56 -2.69 -65.94 27.33
CA GLU A 56 -1.39 -66.44 26.83
C GLU A 56 -1.47 -67.78 26.06
N ASP A 57 -1.33 -67.75 24.73
CA ASP A 57 -0.10 -68.19 24.03
C ASP A 57 -0.05 -67.70 22.55
N SER A 58 0.90 -68.21 21.76
CA SER A 58 1.62 -67.50 20.69
C SER A 58 1.24 -67.84 19.22
N GLN A 59 1.93 -67.13 18.29
CA GLN A 59 2.29 -67.50 16.89
C GLN A 59 1.51 -66.87 15.70
N GLN A 60 2.08 -65.77 15.20
CA GLN A 60 2.50 -65.48 13.80
C GLN A 60 1.58 -65.68 12.56
N GLN A 61 1.73 -64.71 11.63
CA GLN A 61 1.49 -64.77 10.15
C GLN A 61 0.02 -65.00 9.71
N GLN A 62 -0.69 -64.02 9.12
CA GLN A 62 -0.35 -63.17 7.98
C GLN A 62 -1.17 -61.86 7.95
N ASN A 63 -0.65 -60.82 7.29
CA ASN A 63 -1.36 -59.55 7.08
C ASN A 63 -2.02 -59.50 5.70
N ASP A 64 -3.35 -59.45 5.65
CA ASP A 64 -4.09 -58.87 4.52
C ASP A 64 -5.25 -58.03 5.08
N CYS A 65 -5.38 -56.78 4.63
CA CYS A 65 -6.14 -55.75 5.35
C CYS A 65 -7.16 -55.05 4.46
N SER A 66 -8.35 -55.65 4.38
CA SER A 66 -9.55 -54.99 3.85
C SER A 66 -10.13 -54.04 4.92
N GLN A 67 -10.53 -52.83 4.51
CA GLN A 67 -10.90 -51.75 5.43
C GLN A 67 -12.41 -51.59 5.61
N GLN A 68 -12.76 -50.99 6.76
CA GLN A 68 -14.06 -50.43 7.18
C GLN A 68 -15.12 -51.41 7.73
N PRO A 69 -16.00 -50.98 8.66
CA PRO A 69 -15.87 -49.85 9.60
C PRO A 69 -16.25 -50.19 11.05
N THR A 70 -15.33 -49.97 12.01
CA THR A 70 -15.65 -50.13 13.45
C THR A 70 -16.09 -48.79 14.06
N GLN A 71 -17.27 -48.77 14.69
CA GLN A 71 -17.77 -47.62 15.43
C GLN A 71 -17.02 -47.45 16.76
N THR A 72 -16.66 -46.22 17.12
CA THR A 72 -16.21 -45.87 18.49
C THR A 72 -17.05 -44.73 19.05
N VAL A 73 -17.68 -44.96 20.20
CA VAL A 73 -18.62 -44.03 20.83
C VAL A 73 -17.86 -42.87 21.48
N ALA A 74 -17.90 -41.69 20.86
CA ALA A 74 -17.31 -40.49 21.42
C ALA A 74 -18.22 -39.87 22.49
N THR A 75 -17.79 -39.89 23.76
CA THR A 75 -18.49 -39.21 24.86
C THR A 75 -18.54 -37.70 24.63
N ALA A 76 -19.73 -37.14 24.41
CA ALA A 76 -19.91 -35.74 24.06
C ALA A 76 -19.55 -34.79 25.22
N LYS A 77 -18.35 -34.18 25.17
CA LYS A 77 -17.98 -33.07 26.06
C LYS A 77 -18.87 -31.85 25.78
N LYS A 78 -19.84 -31.57 26.67
CA LYS A 78 -20.68 -30.36 26.61
C LYS A 78 -19.79 -29.11 26.54
N LYS A 79 -19.75 -28.47 25.36
CA LYS A 79 -18.96 -27.27 25.08
C LYS A 79 -19.60 -26.08 25.80
N ARG A 80 -19.08 -25.73 27.00
CA ARG A 80 -19.50 -24.54 27.75
C ARG A 80 -19.27 -23.29 26.89
N GLU A 81 -20.35 -22.67 26.42
CA GLU A 81 -20.28 -21.38 25.75
C GLU A 81 -19.72 -20.32 26.70
N ARG A 82 -18.87 -19.44 26.17
CA ARG A 82 -18.27 -18.34 26.93
C ARG A 82 -18.98 -17.04 26.57
N PHE A 83 -19.87 -16.59 27.46
CA PHE A 83 -20.50 -15.27 27.35
C PHE A 83 -19.45 -14.16 27.25
N ALA A 84 -19.62 -13.26 26.27
CA ALA A 84 -18.65 -12.22 25.94
C ALA A 84 -19.10 -10.86 26.52
N TYR A 85 -18.37 -10.38 27.53
CA TYR A 85 -18.72 -9.17 28.29
C TYR A 85 -18.20 -7.87 27.67
N LYS A 86 -17.10 -7.90 26.89
CA LYS A 86 -16.44 -6.67 26.41
C LYS A 86 -17.29 -5.98 25.35
N GLY A 87 -17.51 -4.68 25.50
CA GLY A 87 -18.31 -3.86 24.58
C GLY A 87 -19.82 -4.04 24.74
N LYS A 88 -20.29 -4.75 25.77
CA LYS A 88 -21.71 -4.84 26.12
C LYS A 88 -22.11 -3.66 27.01
N SER A 89 -23.34 -3.20 26.82
CA SER A 89 -24.00 -2.21 27.66
C SER A 89 -25.10 -2.84 28.49
N PHE A 90 -25.41 -2.22 29.62
CA PHE A 90 -26.42 -2.65 30.59
C PHE A 90 -26.92 -1.44 31.39
N LYS A 91 -28.10 -1.55 32.00
CA LYS A 91 -28.53 -0.63 33.07
C LYS A 91 -28.07 -1.16 34.43
N GLY A 92 -27.66 -0.27 35.33
CA GLY A 92 -27.32 -0.60 36.71
C GLY A 92 -27.74 0.52 37.66
N GLY A 93 -28.29 0.14 38.80
CA GLY A 93 -28.65 1.06 39.88
C GLY A 93 -27.44 1.62 40.64
N SER A 94 -27.72 2.47 41.64
CA SER A 94 -26.71 3.09 42.50
C SER A 94 -25.73 2.06 43.09
N ASP A 95 -26.22 0.87 43.46
CA ASP A 95 -25.44 -0.23 44.03
C ASP A 95 -24.30 -0.77 43.13
N LEU A 96 -24.30 -0.42 41.84
CA LEU A 96 -23.32 -0.87 40.85
C LEU A 96 -22.51 0.28 40.23
N PHE A 97 -23.04 1.50 40.18
CA PHE A 97 -22.29 2.67 39.67
C PHE A 97 -21.72 3.58 40.75
N LEU A 98 -22.28 3.64 41.96
CA LEU A 98 -21.92 4.67 42.94
C LEU A 98 -20.62 4.34 43.67
N ASP A 99 -19.65 5.27 43.62
CA ASP A 99 -18.46 5.15 44.46
C ASP A 99 -18.83 5.44 45.92
N ALA A 100 -18.47 4.50 46.81
CA ALA A 100 -18.83 4.54 48.22
C ALA A 100 -18.39 5.83 48.93
N THR A 101 -17.36 6.51 48.42
CA THR A 101 -16.87 7.80 48.94
C THR A 101 -17.92 8.91 48.86
N TYR A 102 -18.82 8.85 47.87
CA TYR A 102 -19.85 9.89 47.63
C TYR A 102 -21.25 9.48 48.09
N LYS A 103 -21.41 8.34 48.79
CA LYS A 103 -22.73 7.80 49.13
C LYS A 103 -23.60 8.77 49.94
N GLY A 104 -23.02 9.55 50.86
CA GLY A 104 -23.75 10.57 51.61
C GLY A 104 -24.33 11.68 50.70
N SER A 105 -23.49 12.26 49.84
CA SER A 105 -23.90 13.32 48.89
C SER A 105 -24.87 12.82 47.82
N PHE A 106 -24.84 11.52 47.50
CA PHE A 106 -25.84 10.91 46.63
C PHE A 106 -27.20 10.79 47.33
N GLN A 107 -27.25 10.25 48.55
CA GLN A 107 -28.49 10.06 49.30
C GLN A 107 -29.13 11.38 49.78
N GLU A 108 -28.35 12.45 49.92
CA GLU A 108 -28.85 13.82 50.15
C GLU A 108 -29.60 14.40 48.93
N ARG A 109 -29.25 13.96 47.70
CA ARG A 109 -29.83 14.46 46.44
C ARG A 109 -30.87 13.51 45.82
N PHE A 110 -30.73 12.21 46.06
CA PHE A 110 -31.61 11.16 45.53
C PHE A 110 -32.08 10.27 46.70
N PRO A 111 -33.13 10.68 47.45
CA PRO A 111 -33.57 9.99 48.66
C PRO A 111 -34.06 8.56 48.42
N ASP A 112 -34.63 8.31 47.24
CA ASP A 112 -35.34 7.07 46.92
C ASP A 112 -34.44 5.97 46.31
N ASP A 113 -33.13 6.24 46.10
CA ASP A 113 -32.08 5.34 45.58
C ASP A 113 -32.32 4.69 44.18
N ASP A 114 -33.53 4.77 43.61
CA ASP A 114 -34.02 4.19 42.33
C ASP A 114 -33.38 4.73 41.03
N VAL A 115 -32.22 5.38 41.11
CA VAL A 115 -31.53 5.91 39.90
C VAL A 115 -30.79 4.79 39.18
N GLU A 116 -31.10 4.55 37.91
CA GLU A 116 -30.32 3.69 37.01
C GLU A 116 -29.47 4.50 36.02
N LEU A 117 -28.24 4.05 35.77
CA LEU A 117 -27.38 4.55 34.70
C LEU A 117 -27.06 3.45 33.67
N VAL A 118 -26.91 3.85 32.41
CA VAL A 118 -26.42 2.94 31.35
C VAL A 118 -24.89 2.87 31.42
N GLY A 119 -24.36 1.69 31.71
CA GLY A 119 -22.93 1.39 31.77
C GLY A 119 -22.49 0.53 30.59
N THR A 120 -21.28 0.78 30.07
CA THR A 120 -20.64 -0.03 29.02
C THR A 120 -19.32 -0.62 29.52
N ILE A 121 -19.12 -1.93 29.32
CA ILE A 121 -17.91 -2.64 29.75
C ILE A 121 -16.77 -2.41 28.74
N VAL A 122 -15.85 -1.51 29.08
CA VAL A 122 -14.67 -1.17 28.26
C VAL A 122 -13.55 -2.21 28.44
N GLN A 123 -13.37 -2.72 29.67
CA GLN A 123 -12.31 -3.65 30.04
C GLN A 123 -12.85 -4.85 30.82
N CYS A 124 -12.33 -6.03 30.49
CA CYS A 124 -12.63 -7.30 31.19
C CYS A 124 -11.36 -7.88 31.82
N PRO A 125 -11.48 -8.66 32.91
CA PRO A 125 -10.36 -9.39 33.49
C PRO A 125 -9.76 -10.39 32.50
N PHE A 126 -8.43 -10.47 32.46
CA PHE A 126 -7.71 -11.57 31.81
C PHE A 126 -7.76 -12.83 32.70
N ASN A 127 -7.64 -14.01 32.08
CA ASN A 127 -7.78 -15.27 32.80
C ASN A 127 -6.64 -15.50 33.81
N ALA A 128 -6.98 -16.15 34.93
CA ALA A 128 -6.11 -16.72 35.96
C ALA A 128 -5.41 -15.79 36.98
N ASN A 129 -5.47 -14.46 36.86
CA ASN A 129 -5.09 -13.56 37.97
C ASN A 129 -6.06 -12.37 38.07
N GLY A 130 -6.46 -12.03 39.29
CA GLY A 130 -7.56 -11.10 39.57
C GLY A 130 -7.30 -9.68 39.06
N MET A 131 -8.16 -9.21 38.15
CA MET A 131 -8.18 -7.86 37.60
C MET A 131 -9.62 -7.33 37.62
N ASN A 132 -9.78 -6.00 37.52
CA ASN A 132 -11.09 -5.35 37.60
C ASN A 132 -11.83 -5.39 36.23
N TYR A 133 -13.16 -5.33 36.28
CA TYR A 133 -13.95 -4.83 35.17
C TYR A 133 -13.80 -3.30 35.11
N GLY A 134 -13.70 -2.73 33.92
CA GLY A 134 -13.63 -1.29 33.70
C GLY A 134 -14.84 -0.78 32.91
N PHE A 135 -15.48 0.27 33.41
CA PHE A 135 -16.75 0.79 32.91
C PHE A 135 -16.63 2.21 32.36
N LYS A 136 -17.54 2.55 31.45
CA LYS A 136 -17.91 3.93 31.13
C LYS A 136 -19.41 4.08 31.31
N TRP A 137 -19.82 4.98 32.19
CA TRP A 137 -21.23 5.31 32.43
C TRP A 137 -21.67 6.48 31.56
N ALA A 138 -22.92 6.45 31.09
CA ALA A 138 -23.54 7.54 30.36
C ALA A 138 -24.38 8.40 31.33
N THR A 139 -23.79 9.48 31.84
CA THR A 139 -24.49 10.45 32.72
C THR A 139 -25.15 11.60 31.94
N HIS A 140 -24.91 11.72 30.63
CA HIS A 140 -25.54 12.75 29.79
C HIS A 140 -27.06 12.58 29.78
N GLY A 141 -27.79 13.58 30.31
CA GLY A 141 -29.24 13.53 30.50
C GLY A 141 -29.70 13.14 31.92
N THR A 142 -28.76 12.92 32.85
CA THR A 142 -29.04 12.62 34.27
C THR A 142 -28.38 13.66 35.19
N GLU A 143 -28.91 13.85 36.39
CA GLU A 143 -28.35 14.79 37.39
C GLU A 143 -27.13 14.25 38.17
N VAL A 144 -26.64 13.06 37.85
CA VAL A 144 -25.50 12.42 38.55
C VAL A 144 -24.17 12.99 38.05
N ASP A 145 -23.34 13.55 38.95
CA ASP A 145 -21.96 13.95 38.59
C ASP A 145 -21.16 12.71 38.20
N SER A 146 -20.47 12.79 37.06
CA SER A 146 -19.55 11.75 36.58
C SER A 146 -18.51 11.32 37.63
N LYS A 147 -18.09 12.24 38.52
CA LYS A 147 -17.16 11.97 39.63
C LYS A 147 -17.70 11.00 40.67
N TRP A 148 -19.02 10.84 40.78
CA TRP A 148 -19.64 9.89 41.71
C TRP A 148 -19.66 8.46 41.15
N THR A 149 -19.23 8.26 39.89
CA THR A 149 -19.34 6.96 39.19
C THR A 149 -18.07 6.11 39.25
N LEU A 150 -18.23 4.82 39.55
CA LEU A 150 -17.18 3.81 39.60
C LEU A 150 -16.64 3.50 38.20
N SER A 151 -15.38 3.90 37.97
CA SER A 151 -14.65 3.54 36.75
C SER A 151 -14.21 2.06 36.72
N GLN A 152 -14.10 1.39 37.87
CA GLN A 152 -13.68 0.00 38.00
C GLN A 152 -14.41 -0.75 39.12
N LEU A 153 -14.68 -2.05 38.92
CA LEU A 153 -15.22 -2.96 39.93
C LEU A 153 -14.41 -4.26 39.98
N LYS A 154 -14.15 -4.77 41.18
CA LYS A 154 -13.37 -5.98 41.40
C LYS A 154 -14.11 -7.21 40.89
N SER A 155 -13.47 -8.02 40.03
CA SER A 155 -14.08 -9.24 39.49
C SER A 155 -14.26 -10.30 40.58
N ASN A 156 -15.50 -10.63 40.92
CA ASN A 156 -15.89 -11.81 41.69
C ASN A 156 -17.00 -12.62 40.94
N PRO A 157 -17.40 -13.82 41.39
CA PRO A 157 -18.42 -14.63 40.71
C PRO A 157 -19.82 -13.98 40.68
N GLU A 158 -20.19 -13.24 41.73
CA GLU A 158 -21.52 -12.64 41.91
C GLU A 158 -21.72 -11.45 40.96
N VAL A 159 -20.78 -10.50 40.95
CA VAL A 159 -20.71 -9.37 40.00
C VAL A 159 -20.76 -9.88 38.56
N LYS A 160 -20.09 -10.99 38.27
CA LYS A 160 -20.06 -11.57 36.93
C LYS A 160 -21.43 -12.06 36.47
N GLU A 161 -22.15 -12.84 37.27
CA GLU A 161 -23.50 -13.29 36.91
C GLU A 161 -24.53 -12.15 37.00
N LYS A 162 -24.38 -11.18 37.93
CA LYS A 162 -25.21 -9.96 37.97
C LYS A 162 -25.08 -9.13 36.68
N LEU A 163 -23.85 -8.83 36.24
CA LEU A 163 -23.60 -8.12 34.97
C LEU A 163 -24.19 -8.87 33.78
N LYS A 164 -24.04 -10.20 33.72
CA LYS A 164 -24.61 -11.04 32.66
C LYS A 164 -26.15 -10.94 32.62
N THR A 165 -26.82 -10.96 33.76
CA THR A 165 -28.27 -10.78 33.86
C THR A 165 -28.70 -9.39 33.39
N LEU A 166 -28.01 -8.33 33.83
CA LEU A 166 -28.31 -6.94 33.44
C LEU A 166 -28.07 -6.69 31.94
N ILE A 167 -27.02 -7.27 31.34
CA ILE A 167 -26.78 -7.22 29.89
C ILE A 167 -27.93 -7.90 29.13
N LEU A 168 -28.36 -9.09 29.57
CA LEU A 168 -29.45 -9.82 28.90
C LEU A 168 -30.80 -9.10 29.02
N ALA A 169 -31.09 -8.47 30.16
CA ALA A 169 -32.27 -7.63 30.33
C ALA A 169 -32.25 -6.40 29.40
N TYR A 170 -31.12 -5.69 29.35
CA TYR A 170 -30.95 -4.54 28.46
C TYR A 170 -31.05 -4.93 26.97
N GLU A 171 -30.46 -6.05 26.56
CA GLU A 171 -30.59 -6.58 25.19
C GLU A 171 -32.01 -7.03 24.82
N ALA A 172 -32.85 -7.38 25.80
CA ALA A 172 -34.27 -7.64 25.59
C ALA A 172 -35.08 -6.33 25.48
N GLU A 173 -34.81 -5.36 26.35
CA GLU A 173 -35.44 -4.03 26.32
C GLU A 173 -35.19 -3.30 24.99
N GLN A 174 -33.94 -3.28 24.52
CA GLN A 174 -33.58 -2.64 23.24
C GLN A 174 -34.24 -3.33 22.03
N LYS A 175 -34.47 -4.65 22.08
CA LYS A 175 -35.23 -5.36 21.03
C LYS A 175 -36.71 -4.97 21.04
N LEU A 176 -37.30 -4.82 22.22
CA LEU A 176 -38.70 -4.41 22.35
C LEU A 176 -38.90 -2.97 21.85
N LEU A 177 -38.02 -2.05 22.25
CA LEU A 177 -37.99 -0.66 21.79
C LEU A 177 -37.93 -0.57 20.26
N ASN A 178 -36.99 -1.29 19.63
CA ASN A 178 -36.85 -1.31 18.18
C ASN A 178 -38.12 -1.88 17.50
N ALA A 179 -38.71 -2.93 18.04
CA ALA A 179 -39.95 -3.51 17.52
C ALA A 179 -41.16 -2.55 17.61
N THR A 180 -41.26 -1.72 18.66
CA THR A 180 -42.29 -0.67 18.74
C THR A 180 -42.06 0.51 17.79
N GLN A 181 -40.81 0.78 17.38
CA GLN A 181 -40.51 1.87 16.45
C GLN A 181 -40.85 1.53 14.98
N GLU A 182 -41.09 0.25 14.67
CA GLU A 182 -41.55 -0.19 13.34
C GLU A 182 -43.08 -0.15 13.18
N THR A 183 -43.85 0.28 14.20
CA THR A 183 -45.32 0.27 14.21
C THR A 183 -45.97 1.62 14.54
N THR A 184 -45.85 2.59 13.64
CA THR A 184 -46.75 3.77 13.56
C THR A 184 -47.30 3.92 12.14
N PRO A 185 -48.64 3.99 11.93
CA PRO A 185 -49.22 4.12 10.59
C PRO A 185 -48.90 5.46 9.91
N ALA A 186 -48.97 5.48 8.57
CA ALA A 186 -48.87 6.69 7.77
C ALA A 186 -50.12 6.83 6.90
N ASP A 187 -50.93 7.84 7.21
CA ASP A 187 -52.03 8.39 6.42
C ASP A 187 -52.26 9.84 6.92
N GLU A 188 -52.85 10.79 6.18
CA GLU A 188 -53.61 10.66 4.93
C GLU A 188 -53.45 11.92 4.06
N SER A 189 -53.18 11.80 2.75
CA SER A 189 -53.53 12.84 1.75
C SER A 189 -53.56 12.32 0.30
N SER A 190 -54.67 11.65 -0.02
CA SER A 190 -55.45 11.71 -1.29
C SER A 190 -55.24 12.95 -2.18
N GLN A 191 -55.53 12.99 -3.50
CA GLN A 191 -56.11 12.09 -4.55
C GLN A 191 -55.93 12.85 -5.92
N VAL A 192 -56.15 12.33 -7.15
CA VAL A 192 -56.11 11.00 -7.81
C VAL A 192 -56.13 11.21 -9.34
N GLU A 193 -55.63 10.26 -10.16
CA GLU A 193 -56.02 9.96 -11.57
C GLU A 193 -54.97 9.00 -12.22
N ALA A 194 -55.27 8.06 -13.12
CA ALA A 194 -56.55 7.54 -13.63
C ALA A 194 -56.43 6.04 -14.01
N ASN A 195 -57.55 5.39 -14.35
CA ASN A 195 -57.70 3.92 -14.50
C ASN A 195 -57.15 3.30 -15.81
N SER A 196 -57.18 1.96 -15.87
CA SER A 196 -56.49 1.11 -16.85
C SER A 196 -57.40 0.30 -17.79
N THR A 197 -56.90 0.01 -19.00
CA THR A 197 -57.33 -1.13 -19.87
C THR A 197 -58.79 -1.07 -20.40
N PRO A 198 -59.38 -2.03 -21.18
CA PRO A 198 -58.95 -3.42 -21.49
C PRO A 198 -59.11 -3.93 -22.95
N ALA A 199 -58.83 -5.24 -23.10
CA ALA A 199 -59.36 -6.20 -24.10
C ALA A 199 -58.75 -6.17 -25.53
N THR A 200 -58.83 -7.24 -26.35
CA THR A 200 -59.59 -8.51 -26.22
C THR A 200 -58.76 -9.72 -26.70
N ALA A 201 -59.15 -10.95 -26.32
CA ALA A 201 -58.49 -12.21 -26.69
C ALA A 201 -59.10 -12.88 -27.94
N THR A 202 -58.38 -13.86 -28.53
CA THR A 202 -58.97 -15.10 -29.13
C THR A 202 -57.96 -16.24 -29.27
N ASN A 203 -58.20 -17.33 -28.51
CA ASN A 203 -58.30 -18.75 -28.89
C ASN A 203 -57.34 -19.42 -29.91
N ASN A 204 -56.80 -20.58 -29.47
CA ASN A 204 -56.71 -21.90 -30.14
C ASN A 204 -55.90 -22.07 -31.45
N SER A 205 -55.46 -23.27 -31.86
CA SER A 205 -54.96 -24.51 -31.21
C SER A 205 -54.50 -25.48 -32.32
N ASN A 206 -53.94 -26.66 -31.98
CA ASN A 206 -53.52 -27.78 -32.88
C ASN A 206 -52.10 -27.60 -33.48
N GLU A 207 -51.14 -28.52 -33.35
CA GLU A 207 -51.03 -29.93 -33.82
C GLU A 207 -50.87 -30.05 -35.36
N LYS A 208 -49.96 -30.85 -35.94
CA LYS A 208 -49.05 -31.90 -35.41
C LYS A 208 -47.87 -32.23 -36.36
N GLU A 209 -46.82 -32.86 -35.82
CA GLU A 209 -45.88 -33.86 -36.42
C GLU A 209 -44.97 -33.62 -37.67
N LYS A 210 -43.70 -34.07 -37.52
CA LYS A 210 -42.81 -34.87 -38.44
C LYS A 210 -42.49 -34.38 -39.88
N ALA A 211 -41.32 -34.65 -40.48
CA ALA A 211 -39.99 -35.13 -40.03
C ALA A 211 -38.96 -35.04 -41.21
N LYS A 212 -37.65 -35.17 -40.91
CA LYS A 212 -36.52 -35.38 -41.88
C LYS A 212 -36.24 -34.19 -42.86
N GLU A 213 -35.08 -34.05 -43.53
CA GLU A 213 -33.81 -34.80 -43.49
C GLU A 213 -32.56 -33.88 -43.68
N ASP A 214 -31.39 -34.52 -43.83
CA ASP A 214 -30.00 -34.03 -43.83
C ASP A 214 -29.62 -32.95 -44.88
N SER A 215 -28.66 -32.09 -44.53
CA SER A 215 -27.74 -31.42 -45.47
C SER A 215 -26.55 -30.76 -44.73
N GLY A 216 -25.32 -31.10 -45.12
CA GLY A 216 -24.10 -30.64 -44.45
C GLY A 216 -23.66 -29.20 -44.80
N PRO A 217 -22.88 -28.53 -43.93
CA PRO A 217 -22.43 -27.15 -44.16
C PRO A 217 -21.39 -27.04 -45.28
N THR A 218 -21.55 -26.01 -46.12
CA THR A 218 -20.75 -25.76 -47.31
C THR A 218 -19.39 -25.11 -47.02
N GLU A 219 -18.56 -24.99 -48.06
CA GLU A 219 -17.11 -24.73 -48.04
C GLU A 219 -16.67 -23.29 -47.63
N ALA A 220 -17.37 -22.66 -46.69
CA ALA A 220 -17.06 -21.31 -46.18
C ALA A 220 -16.41 -21.31 -44.78
N ASP A 221 -16.72 -22.28 -43.92
CA ASP A 221 -16.34 -22.25 -42.49
C ASP A 221 -14.99 -22.93 -42.16
N ARG A 222 -14.20 -23.32 -43.18
CA ARG A 222 -12.88 -23.97 -43.00
C ARG A 222 -11.66 -23.05 -43.09
N ALA A 223 -11.83 -21.74 -43.30
CA ALA A 223 -10.74 -20.81 -43.63
C ALA A 223 -10.52 -19.67 -42.60
N ARG A 224 -10.14 -20.01 -41.36
CA ARG A 224 -9.51 -19.02 -40.45
C ARG A 224 -8.55 -19.55 -39.36
N ALA A 225 -7.95 -20.71 -39.60
CA ALA A 225 -6.71 -21.12 -38.92
C ALA A 225 -5.56 -21.16 -39.95
N TYR A 226 -4.31 -21.15 -39.47
CA TYR A 226 -3.06 -21.06 -40.26
C TYR A 226 -2.77 -19.72 -40.95
N ALA A 227 -1.96 -18.87 -40.28
CA ALA A 227 -1.08 -17.89 -40.93
C ALA A 227 0.03 -17.43 -39.96
N ALA A 228 1.10 -18.23 -39.80
CA ALA A 228 2.30 -17.85 -39.06
C ALA A 228 3.55 -18.56 -39.59
N LEU A 229 4.71 -17.89 -39.48
CA LEU A 229 6.08 -18.33 -39.81
C LEU A 229 6.45 -18.49 -41.31
N LYS A 230 7.26 -17.53 -41.79
CA LYS A 230 8.45 -17.59 -42.69
C LYS A 230 8.58 -16.26 -43.45
N THR A 231 9.75 -15.67 -43.79
CA THR A 231 11.15 -15.74 -43.30
C THR A 231 11.83 -14.40 -43.64
N ALA A 232 13.04 -14.14 -43.14
CA ALA A 232 13.79 -12.88 -43.20
C ALA A 232 14.29 -12.40 -44.59
N CYS A 233 14.95 -11.22 -44.55
CA CYS A 233 15.79 -10.54 -45.56
C CYS A 233 15.12 -9.64 -46.61
N GLY A 234 15.66 -8.42 -46.75
CA GLY A 234 15.24 -7.42 -47.76
C GLY A 234 15.52 -5.97 -47.32
N SER A 235 16.75 -5.47 -47.55
CA SER A 235 17.10 -4.06 -47.29
C SER A 235 16.58 -3.13 -48.40
N GLY A 236 16.15 -1.92 -48.05
CA GLY A 236 15.79 -0.89 -49.04
C GLY A 236 15.47 0.47 -48.41
N ASN A 237 16.27 1.49 -48.73
CA ASN A 237 15.97 2.88 -48.39
C ASN A 237 14.96 3.45 -49.40
N ASN A 238 13.97 4.26 -48.97
CA ASN A 238 14.04 5.70 -49.23
C ASN A 238 12.92 6.56 -48.64
N SER A 239 13.26 7.84 -48.58
CA SER A 239 12.60 9.02 -48.04
C SER A 239 11.27 9.47 -48.68
N SER A 240 10.51 10.20 -47.85
CA SER A 240 9.85 11.49 -48.13
C SER A 240 8.56 11.63 -48.97
N GLN A 241 7.68 12.49 -48.43
CA GLN A 241 6.75 13.46 -49.08
C GLN A 241 5.37 13.05 -49.66
N SER A 242 4.33 13.57 -48.96
CA SER A 242 3.34 14.53 -49.49
C SER A 242 2.07 14.10 -50.26
N SER A 243 0.95 14.13 -49.52
CA SER A 243 -0.32 14.83 -49.85
C SER A 243 -1.55 14.13 -50.52
N ARG A 244 -2.72 14.72 -50.19
CA ARG A 244 -4.05 14.75 -50.86
C ARG A 244 -4.96 13.50 -50.98
N GLN A 245 -5.93 13.48 -50.05
CA GLN A 245 -7.39 13.41 -50.30
C GLN A 245 -8.03 12.28 -51.16
N SER A 246 -8.64 11.30 -50.50
CA SER A 246 -10.03 10.77 -50.73
C SER A 246 -10.24 9.47 -49.91
N GLY A 247 -11.44 8.95 -49.66
CA GLY A 247 -12.78 9.51 -49.87
C GLY A 247 -13.91 8.50 -49.66
N LYS A 248 -14.27 8.16 -48.40
CA LYS A 248 -15.24 7.11 -48.01
C LYS A 248 -14.70 5.68 -48.33
N GLU A 249 -15.29 4.56 -47.89
CA GLU A 249 -16.46 4.32 -47.05
C GLU A 249 -16.26 3.07 -46.14
N ARG A 250 -16.85 3.01 -44.94
CA ARG A 250 -16.83 1.80 -44.09
C ARG A 250 -18.19 1.57 -43.41
N ARG A 251 -18.85 0.46 -43.77
CA ARG A 251 -20.16 0.05 -43.23
C ARG A 251 -20.09 -0.34 -41.74
N ARG A 252 -21.21 -0.14 -41.03
CA ARG A 252 -21.41 -0.53 -39.63
C ARG A 252 -21.86 -2.00 -39.52
N ARG A 253 -21.29 -2.75 -38.56
CA ARG A 253 -22.02 -3.68 -37.67
C ARG A 253 -21.44 -3.44 -36.27
N SER A 254 -22.22 -2.93 -35.31
CA SER A 254 -23.34 -3.56 -34.58
C SER A 254 -22.83 -4.53 -33.50
N ARG A 255 -23.10 -4.20 -32.23
CA ARG A 255 -22.89 -5.11 -31.09
C ARG A 255 -23.90 -6.25 -31.19
N ARG A 256 -23.45 -7.47 -30.93
CA ARG A 256 -24.21 -8.40 -30.09
C ARG A 256 -23.48 -8.53 -28.75
N LYS A 257 -24.23 -8.83 -27.69
CA LYS A 257 -23.67 -9.50 -26.53
C LYS A 257 -23.53 -10.97 -26.93
N ASP A 258 -22.41 -11.57 -26.62
CA ASP A 258 -22.34 -12.98 -26.27
C ASP A 258 -21.41 -13.05 -25.05
N ASN A 259 -21.76 -13.90 -24.07
CA ASN A 259 -20.93 -14.13 -22.90
C ASN A 259 -20.04 -15.34 -23.22
N ASP A 260 -18.73 -15.23 -23.02
CA ASP A 260 -17.86 -16.39 -22.84
C ASP A 260 -17.00 -16.17 -21.60
N ASP A 261 -17.28 -16.96 -20.57
CA ASP A 261 -16.59 -16.94 -19.29
C ASP A 261 -15.34 -17.81 -19.39
N VAL A 262 -14.18 -17.19 -19.67
CA VAL A 262 -12.91 -17.91 -19.74
C VAL A 262 -12.45 -18.21 -18.32
N GLY A 263 -12.88 -19.39 -17.84
CA GLY A 263 -12.81 -19.81 -16.45
C GLY A 263 -11.43 -19.67 -15.81
N SER A 264 -11.45 -19.34 -14.51
CA SER A 264 -10.29 -19.42 -13.64
C SER A 264 -9.80 -20.86 -13.56
N SER A 265 -8.79 -21.23 -14.34
CA SER A 265 -8.30 -22.61 -14.42
C SER A 265 -7.85 -23.14 -13.06
N GLU A 266 -8.51 -24.20 -12.62
CA GLU A 266 -8.08 -25.00 -11.47
C GLU A 266 -6.78 -25.70 -11.84
N SER A 267 -5.67 -25.10 -11.42
CA SER A 267 -4.35 -25.71 -11.50
C SER A 267 -4.13 -26.44 -10.18
N GLU A 268 -4.20 -27.77 -10.23
CA GLU A 268 -3.99 -28.66 -9.09
C GLU A 268 -2.66 -28.32 -8.42
N THR A 269 -2.71 -27.82 -7.18
CA THR A 269 -1.50 -27.45 -6.44
C THR A 269 -0.89 -28.68 -5.81
N ASP A 270 0.06 -29.31 -6.52
CA ASP A 270 1.11 -30.15 -5.93
C ASP A 270 2.05 -29.30 -5.03
N ASP A 271 1.49 -28.85 -3.91
CA ASP A 271 2.14 -28.33 -2.71
C ASP A 271 2.01 -29.41 -1.60
N GLY A 272 2.38 -30.65 -1.91
CA GLY A 272 2.34 -31.77 -0.95
C GLY A 272 3.44 -31.66 0.12
N ASP A 273 3.15 -30.93 1.20
CA ASP A 273 3.92 -30.91 2.45
C ASP A 273 2.94 -30.69 3.63
N GLU A 274 2.50 -31.76 4.30
CA GLU A 274 1.72 -31.68 5.55
C GLU A 274 2.62 -31.27 6.72
N LEU A 275 2.80 -29.97 6.95
CA LEU A 275 3.59 -29.44 8.06
C LEU A 275 2.86 -28.32 8.81
N ASN A 276 1.96 -28.72 9.72
CA ASN A 276 1.38 -27.96 10.85
C ASN A 276 1.37 -26.42 10.73
N GLU A 277 0.37 -25.86 10.03
CA GLU A 277 0.01 -24.45 10.18
C GLU A 277 -0.74 -24.21 11.51
N PHE A 278 -0.01 -24.11 12.61
CA PHE A 278 -0.51 -23.54 13.88
C PHE A 278 0.47 -22.51 14.45
N GLU A 279 -0.10 -21.43 14.99
CA GLU A 279 0.56 -20.34 15.74
C GLU A 279 1.69 -19.56 15.01
N ASP A 280 1.34 -18.52 14.23
CA ASP A 280 1.58 -17.11 14.61
C ASP A 280 1.28 -16.08 13.49
N ALA A 281 0.01 -15.72 13.30
CA ALA A 281 -0.39 -14.53 12.51
C ALA A 281 -1.82 -14.03 12.82
N PHE A 282 -2.00 -13.28 13.91
CA PHE A 282 -3.22 -12.54 14.26
C PHE A 282 -4.52 -13.38 14.38
N GLY A 283 -4.87 -13.76 15.60
CA GLY A 283 -6.20 -14.27 15.90
C GLY A 283 -7.27 -13.19 15.78
N THR A 284 -8.02 -13.20 14.66
CA THR A 284 -9.21 -12.36 14.46
C THR A 284 -10.47 -13.19 14.66
N ASN A 285 -11.22 -12.94 15.74
CA ASN A 285 -12.65 -13.24 15.70
C ASN A 285 -13.34 -12.22 14.78
N GLY A 286 -14.33 -12.69 14.02
CA GLY A 286 -14.85 -11.96 12.86
C GLY A 286 -15.69 -10.74 13.19
N MET A 287 -15.86 -9.91 12.17
CA MET A 287 -17.02 -9.04 11.99
C MET A 287 -17.42 -9.16 10.52
N ASP A 288 -18.65 -9.58 10.26
CA ASP A 288 -19.20 -9.66 8.91
C ASP A 288 -19.60 -8.26 8.40
N GLY A 289 -19.77 -8.13 7.08
CA GLY A 289 -19.93 -6.84 6.43
C GLY A 289 -21.36 -6.31 6.44
N LEU A 290 -21.50 -4.99 6.63
CA LEU A 290 -22.65 -4.20 6.19
C LEU A 290 -22.13 -3.00 5.39
N ASP A 291 -22.80 -2.66 4.30
CA ASP A 291 -22.62 -1.38 3.61
C ASP A 291 -23.42 -0.29 4.36
N SER A 292 -22.78 0.85 4.66
CA SER A 292 -23.47 2.05 5.14
C SER A 292 -22.69 3.33 4.78
N ASP A 293 -23.41 4.42 4.57
CA ASP A 293 -22.90 5.63 3.91
C ASP A 293 -21.82 6.45 4.64
N ASP A 294 -21.11 7.25 3.84
CA ASP A 294 -20.09 8.25 4.23
C ASP A 294 -20.73 9.45 4.95
N SER A 295 -21.08 9.26 6.23
CA SER A 295 -21.45 10.31 7.18
C SER A 295 -20.24 10.69 8.05
N GLY A 296 -19.91 11.98 8.09
CA GLY A 296 -18.68 12.47 8.73
C GLY A 296 -18.86 12.86 10.19
N ASP A 297 -18.35 12.03 11.10
CA ASP A 297 -18.06 12.42 12.49
C ASP A 297 -16.61 12.92 12.60
N GLU A 298 -16.43 14.17 13.04
CA GLU A 298 -15.11 14.71 13.35
C GLU A 298 -14.62 14.17 14.70
N MET A 299 -13.43 13.55 14.69
CA MET A 299 -12.82 13.00 15.90
C MET A 299 -11.62 13.87 16.31
N GLU A 300 -11.78 14.66 17.37
CA GLU A 300 -10.71 15.48 17.93
C GLU A 300 -9.50 14.63 18.34
N ASN A 301 -8.33 14.93 17.77
CA ASN A 301 -7.08 14.36 18.23
C ASN A 301 -6.51 15.23 19.36
N GLN A 302 -6.56 14.71 20.59
CA GLN A 302 -5.85 15.34 21.71
C GLN A 302 -4.34 15.37 21.41
N ALA A 303 -3.77 16.58 21.39
CA ALA A 303 -2.36 16.76 21.07
C ALA A 303 -1.47 16.30 22.23
N THR A 304 -0.56 15.36 21.96
CA THR A 304 0.56 15.07 22.86
C THR A 304 1.62 16.15 22.68
N ASP A 305 1.75 17.04 23.66
CA ASP A 305 2.70 18.16 23.58
C ASP A 305 4.16 17.67 23.62
N SER A 306 4.92 18.03 22.58
CA SER A 306 6.35 17.72 22.46
C SER A 306 7.10 18.91 21.87
N THR A 307 7.50 19.83 22.75
CA THR A 307 8.09 21.13 22.40
C THR A 307 9.48 21.02 21.75
N THR A 308 9.52 21.04 20.41
CA THR A 308 10.65 21.59 19.62
C THR A 308 10.13 22.17 18.32
N ILE A 309 9.41 23.28 18.41
CA ILE A 309 8.78 23.95 17.28
C ILE A 309 9.83 24.64 16.41
N SER A 310 9.79 24.35 15.11
CA SER A 310 10.02 25.37 14.07
C SER A 310 8.64 25.79 13.57
N ASP A 311 8.36 27.09 13.47
CA ASP A 311 6.99 27.65 13.36
C ASP A 311 6.30 27.45 12.00
N GLN A 312 6.36 26.24 11.45
CA GLN A 312 5.58 25.83 10.27
C GLN A 312 4.23 25.25 10.69
N GLU A 313 3.21 26.08 10.54
CA GLU A 313 1.82 25.72 10.76
C GLU A 313 1.37 24.53 9.88
N SER A 314 0.59 23.61 10.47
CA SER A 314 0.10 22.41 9.79
C SER A 314 -0.95 22.74 8.72
N PHE A 315 -1.02 21.92 7.67
CA PHE A 315 -1.77 22.27 6.47
C PHE A 315 -3.29 22.17 6.67
N GLY A 316 -3.78 21.35 7.61
CA GLY A 316 -5.19 21.36 8.05
C GLY A 316 -5.60 22.70 8.66
N LYS A 317 -4.78 23.28 9.56
CA LYS A 317 -5.01 24.63 10.11
C LYS A 317 -5.01 25.74 9.04
N ILE A 318 -4.30 25.52 7.93
CA ILE A 318 -4.31 26.42 6.77
C ILE A 318 -5.63 26.27 5.99
N VAL A 319 -6.09 25.04 5.76
CA VAL A 319 -7.38 24.75 5.13
C VAL A 319 -8.57 25.29 5.94
N GLN A 320 -8.55 25.13 7.27
CA GLN A 320 -9.62 25.59 8.18
C GLN A 320 -9.84 27.12 8.19
N ARG A 321 -8.90 27.92 7.68
CA ARG A 321 -9.02 29.39 7.59
C ARG A 321 -9.30 29.89 6.17
N LEU A 322 -9.56 29.00 5.20
CA LEU A 322 -9.93 29.39 3.85
C LEU A 322 -11.36 29.94 3.82
N ILE A 323 -11.50 31.22 3.46
CA ILE A 323 -12.79 31.89 3.27
C ILE A 323 -13.11 31.89 1.78
N TRP A 324 -14.21 31.22 1.41
CA TRP A 324 -14.62 31.03 0.02
C TRP A 324 -15.52 32.16 -0.45
N LYS A 325 -15.21 32.75 -1.61
CA LYS A 325 -15.98 33.85 -2.23
C LYS A 325 -16.00 33.70 -3.73
N PHE A 326 -17.03 33.04 -4.25
CA PHE A 326 -17.20 32.81 -5.69
C PHE A 326 -18.11 33.86 -6.34
N GLU A 327 -17.66 34.39 -7.48
CA GLU A 327 -18.42 35.27 -8.36
C GLU A 327 -18.46 34.69 -9.79
N ASP A 328 -19.58 34.86 -10.51
CA ASP A 328 -19.73 34.42 -11.90
C ASP A 328 -18.77 35.20 -12.82
N ILE A 329 -18.12 34.50 -13.75
CA ILE A 329 -17.08 35.09 -14.61
C ILE A 329 -17.28 34.81 -16.11
N GLN A 330 -17.06 35.84 -16.93
CA GLN A 330 -17.21 35.76 -18.38
C GLN A 330 -15.99 35.10 -19.06
N PRO A 331 -16.21 34.26 -20.10
CA PRO A 331 -15.15 33.67 -20.90
C PRO A 331 -14.06 34.64 -21.39
N GLY A 332 -12.80 34.20 -21.33
CA GLY A 332 -11.66 34.95 -21.86
C GLY A 332 -11.16 36.10 -20.98
N THR A 333 -11.77 36.32 -19.82
CA THR A 333 -11.26 37.27 -18.81
C THR A 333 -10.13 36.65 -17.97
N VAL A 334 -9.25 37.49 -17.43
CA VAL A 334 -8.12 37.09 -16.58
C VAL A 334 -8.39 37.59 -15.15
N PRO A 335 -8.96 36.76 -14.25
CA PRO A 335 -9.44 37.23 -12.94
C PRO A 335 -8.38 37.59 -11.90
N PHE A 336 -7.21 36.97 -11.97
CA PHE A 336 -6.10 37.13 -11.02
C PHE A 336 -4.77 36.91 -11.74
N GLU A 337 -3.64 37.16 -11.07
CA GLU A 337 -2.30 36.91 -11.62
C GLU A 337 -1.85 35.45 -11.40
N GLU A 338 -1.14 34.86 -12.37
CA GLU A 338 -0.53 33.53 -12.21
C GLU A 338 0.64 33.58 -11.22
N SER A 339 0.64 32.69 -10.20
CA SER A 339 1.69 32.64 -9.16
C SER A 339 3.11 32.55 -9.73
N LYS A 340 3.25 31.72 -10.77
CA LYS A 340 4.41 31.53 -11.64
C LYS A 340 3.89 30.96 -12.96
N PRO A 341 4.58 31.16 -14.09
CA PRO A 341 4.27 30.44 -15.32
C PRO A 341 4.43 28.93 -15.12
N LEU A 342 3.64 28.15 -15.87
CA LEU A 342 3.91 26.72 -16.10
C LEU A 342 5.27 26.53 -16.77
N LEU A 343 5.92 25.38 -16.54
CA LEU A 343 7.13 25.00 -17.28
C LEU A 343 6.86 24.97 -18.80
N GLN A 344 7.70 25.68 -19.56
CA GLN A 344 7.59 25.85 -21.02
C GLN A 344 8.79 25.23 -21.76
N GLY A 345 8.79 25.28 -23.10
CA GLY A 345 9.94 24.90 -23.92
C GLY A 345 10.40 23.46 -23.73
N THR A 346 11.67 23.28 -23.35
CA THR A 346 12.29 21.99 -23.01
C THR A 346 11.72 21.41 -21.72
N ASP A 347 11.67 22.22 -20.66
CA ASP A 347 11.21 21.83 -19.31
C ASP A 347 9.72 21.49 -19.25
N ALA A 348 8.96 21.80 -20.30
CA ALA A 348 7.59 21.32 -20.46
C ALA A 348 7.51 19.78 -20.61
N LYS A 349 8.57 19.13 -21.09
CA LYS A 349 8.67 17.68 -21.31
C LYS A 349 9.43 16.99 -20.18
N THR A 350 9.06 15.75 -19.88
CA THR A 350 9.84 14.87 -18.99
C THR A 350 11.04 14.32 -19.76
N THR A 351 12.24 14.45 -19.18
CA THR A 351 13.52 13.98 -19.73
C THR A 351 14.24 13.13 -18.68
N LEU A 352 15.45 12.65 -18.99
CA LEU A 352 16.37 12.20 -17.94
C LEU A 352 17.07 13.41 -17.30
N ARG A 353 17.56 13.23 -16.06
CA ARG A 353 18.45 14.23 -15.45
C ARG A 353 19.81 14.24 -16.16
N ALA A 354 20.49 15.39 -16.12
CA ALA A 354 21.77 15.58 -16.79
C ALA A 354 22.78 14.45 -16.48
N GLY A 355 23.31 13.82 -17.55
CA GLY A 355 24.28 12.73 -17.47
C GLY A 355 23.73 11.36 -17.06
N VAL A 356 22.44 11.22 -16.71
CA VAL A 356 21.85 9.94 -16.30
C VAL A 356 21.84 8.93 -17.45
N SER A 357 21.53 9.34 -18.67
CA SER A 357 21.58 8.48 -19.87
C SER A 357 22.95 7.84 -20.12
N LYS A 358 24.04 8.40 -19.59
CA LYS A 358 25.40 7.83 -19.67
C LYS A 358 25.70 6.73 -18.64
N ARG A 359 24.80 6.48 -17.67
CA ARG A 359 25.01 5.50 -16.57
C ARG A 359 24.74 4.05 -16.96
N TRP A 360 24.19 3.83 -18.15
CA TRP A 360 23.94 2.50 -18.72
C TRP A 360 24.35 2.48 -20.19
N THR A 361 24.74 1.30 -20.65
CA THR A 361 24.98 0.95 -22.06
C THR A 361 23.92 -0.04 -22.56
N SER A 362 23.44 -0.93 -21.69
CA SER A 362 22.42 -1.96 -21.99
C SER A 362 21.06 -1.68 -21.34
N PRO A 363 19.96 -2.30 -21.85
CA PRO A 363 18.65 -2.25 -21.19
C PRO A 363 18.65 -2.84 -19.78
N PHE A 364 19.53 -3.82 -19.50
CA PHE A 364 19.66 -4.44 -18.18
C PHE A 364 20.31 -3.49 -17.17
N GLU A 365 21.40 -2.80 -17.54
CA GLU A 365 22.01 -1.75 -16.69
C GLU A 365 21.03 -0.60 -16.43
N CYS A 366 20.17 -0.25 -17.41
CA CYS A 366 19.08 0.71 -17.21
C CYS A 366 18.09 0.20 -16.15
N PHE A 367 17.62 -1.05 -16.26
CA PHE A 367 16.73 -1.66 -15.26
C PHE A 367 17.36 -1.77 -13.86
N GLN A 368 18.66 -2.09 -13.77
CA GLN A 368 19.42 -2.06 -12.52
C GLN A 368 19.46 -0.63 -11.94
N HIS A 369 19.73 0.40 -12.76
CA HIS A 369 19.72 1.79 -12.33
C HIS A 369 18.34 2.24 -11.80
N LEU A 370 17.25 1.70 -12.36
CA LEU A 370 15.88 1.95 -11.86
C LEU A 370 15.53 1.18 -10.56
N GLY A 371 16.49 0.49 -9.94
CA GLY A 371 16.41 0.03 -8.56
C GLY A 371 16.59 -1.47 -8.35
N CYS A 372 16.66 -2.27 -9.42
CA CYS A 372 16.90 -3.72 -9.34
C CYS A 372 18.40 -4.06 -9.44
N ASP A 373 19.24 -3.31 -8.73
CA ASP A 373 20.70 -3.48 -8.72
C ASP A 373 21.17 -4.76 -7.97
N ARG A 374 22.47 -5.08 -8.10
CA ARG A 374 23.07 -6.26 -7.46
C ARG A 374 22.90 -6.26 -5.94
N GLU A 375 22.94 -5.10 -5.26
CA GLU A 375 22.79 -5.04 -3.80
C GLU A 375 21.35 -5.29 -3.37
N PHE A 376 20.38 -4.75 -4.11
CA PHE A 376 18.96 -5.01 -3.92
C PHE A 376 18.64 -6.51 -4.08
N VAL A 377 19.16 -7.16 -5.13
CA VAL A 377 18.93 -8.60 -5.35
C VAL A 377 19.71 -9.47 -4.37
N ALA A 378 20.94 -9.10 -3.97
CA ALA A 378 21.70 -9.80 -2.93
C ALA A 378 21.00 -9.75 -1.56
N LEU A 379 20.39 -8.62 -1.21
CA LEU A 379 19.61 -8.48 0.03
C LEU A 379 18.28 -9.23 -0.04
N LEU A 380 17.63 -9.29 -1.21
CA LEU A 380 16.46 -10.14 -1.44
C LEU A 380 16.80 -11.64 -1.26
N ALA A 381 17.98 -12.09 -1.70
CA ALA A 381 18.49 -13.42 -1.41
C ALA A 381 18.75 -13.62 0.10
N GLN A 382 19.45 -12.68 0.75
CA GLN A 382 19.73 -12.73 2.19
C GLN A 382 18.44 -12.80 3.04
N HIS A 383 17.45 -11.94 2.77
CA HIS A 383 16.17 -11.92 3.47
C HIS A 383 15.35 -13.21 3.24
N SER A 384 15.44 -13.81 2.05
CA SER A 384 14.83 -15.11 1.76
C SER A 384 15.51 -16.26 2.53
N ASN A 385 16.83 -16.23 2.64
CA ASN A 385 17.61 -17.20 3.43
C ASN A 385 17.30 -17.08 4.92
N ASP A 386 17.23 -15.85 5.42
CA ASP A 386 16.81 -15.56 6.80
C ASP A 386 15.39 -16.05 7.08
N TYR A 387 14.45 -15.84 6.15
CA TYR A 387 13.08 -16.34 6.29
C TYR A 387 13.02 -17.87 6.31
N ALA A 388 13.77 -18.56 5.45
CA ALA A 388 13.85 -20.02 5.48
C ALA A 388 14.36 -20.51 6.85
N LYS A 389 15.45 -19.93 7.36
CA LYS A 389 16.04 -20.27 8.68
C LYS A 389 15.13 -19.95 9.87
N LYS A 390 14.40 -18.84 9.82
CA LYS A 390 13.62 -18.30 10.95
C LYS A 390 12.13 -18.68 10.94
N SER A 391 11.62 -19.23 9.83
CA SER A 391 10.17 -19.45 9.65
C SER A 391 9.79 -20.62 8.73
N ILE A 392 10.74 -21.37 8.18
CA ILE A 392 10.47 -22.67 7.52
C ILE A 392 11.10 -23.80 8.34
N PHE A 393 12.37 -23.66 8.73
CA PHE A 393 13.10 -24.69 9.47
C PHE A 393 13.02 -24.58 11.00
N THR A 394 12.19 -23.67 11.53
CA THR A 394 12.11 -23.36 12.97
C THR A 394 11.83 -24.59 13.84
N ASN A 395 10.99 -25.50 13.33
CA ASN A 395 10.54 -26.71 14.03
C ASN A 395 11.12 -28.01 13.42
N SER A 396 11.99 -27.93 12.41
CA SER A 396 12.41 -29.06 11.56
C SER A 396 13.63 -29.84 12.07
N GLY A 397 14.13 -29.53 13.27
CA GLY A 397 15.30 -30.17 13.87
C GLY A 397 16.56 -30.08 12.98
N ASN A 398 17.31 -31.17 12.88
CA ASN A 398 18.48 -31.25 12.00
C ASN A 398 18.14 -31.45 10.51
N ASN A 399 16.88 -31.78 10.17
CA ASN A 399 16.50 -32.17 8.80
C ASN A 399 16.21 -30.95 7.93
N LYS A 400 17.28 -30.29 7.46
CA LYS A 400 17.23 -29.13 6.55
C LYS A 400 16.87 -29.54 5.12
N ARG A 401 15.73 -30.20 4.93
CA ARG A 401 15.16 -30.54 3.61
C ARG A 401 13.91 -29.70 3.34
N LEU A 402 13.70 -29.34 2.08
CA LEU A 402 12.55 -28.58 1.58
C LEU A 402 12.30 -29.01 0.13
N HIS A 403 11.05 -29.38 -0.22
CA HIS A 403 10.72 -30.10 -1.46
C HIS A 403 11.60 -31.35 -1.66
N GLY A 404 11.72 -32.17 -0.61
CA GLY A 404 12.51 -33.41 -0.57
C GLY A 404 14.03 -33.24 -0.58
N ALA A 405 14.57 -32.17 -1.18
CA ALA A 405 16.01 -31.93 -1.33
C ALA A 405 16.61 -31.10 -0.18
N ILE A 406 17.92 -31.25 0.03
CA ILE A 406 18.68 -30.48 1.04
C ILE A 406 18.62 -28.99 0.72
N TRP A 407 18.38 -28.15 1.73
CA TRP A 407 18.45 -26.70 1.62
C TRP A 407 19.89 -26.22 1.51
N LYS A 408 20.14 -25.35 0.53
CA LYS A 408 21.31 -24.48 0.46
C LYS A 408 20.83 -23.03 0.47
N ASP A 409 21.56 -22.15 1.15
CA ASP A 409 21.28 -20.72 1.08
C ASP A 409 21.38 -20.23 -0.37
N ILE A 410 20.46 -19.34 -0.76
CA ILE A 410 20.32 -18.77 -2.09
C ILE A 410 21.45 -17.76 -2.32
N SER A 411 22.20 -17.89 -3.42
CA SER A 411 23.22 -16.92 -3.82
C SER A 411 22.63 -15.68 -4.52
N THR A 412 23.47 -14.66 -4.76
CA THR A 412 23.04 -13.49 -5.53
C THR A 412 22.74 -13.89 -6.98
N LYS A 413 23.59 -14.73 -7.59
CA LYS A 413 23.35 -15.32 -8.91
C LYS A 413 22.04 -16.11 -8.99
N GLU A 414 21.77 -17.01 -8.03
CA GLU A 414 20.53 -17.81 -8.04
C GLU A 414 19.26 -16.95 -7.94
N MET A 415 19.30 -15.82 -7.22
CA MET A 415 18.16 -14.91 -7.14
C MET A 415 17.95 -14.09 -8.42
N HIS A 416 19.03 -13.68 -9.12
CA HIS A 416 18.90 -13.09 -10.47
C HIS A 416 18.27 -14.10 -11.44
N ILE A 417 18.77 -15.33 -11.49
CA ILE A 417 18.25 -16.40 -12.34
C ILE A 417 16.78 -16.70 -12.01
N PHE A 418 16.42 -16.80 -10.72
CA PHE A 418 15.03 -16.98 -10.29
C PHE A 418 14.10 -15.87 -10.79
N LEU A 419 14.54 -14.61 -10.72
CA LEU A 419 13.79 -13.47 -11.26
C LEU A 419 13.70 -13.52 -12.78
N GLY A 420 14.78 -13.87 -13.49
CA GLY A 420 14.79 -14.07 -14.94
C GLY A 420 13.81 -15.15 -15.39
N ILE A 421 13.80 -16.30 -14.70
CA ILE A 421 12.81 -17.37 -14.91
C ILE A 421 11.39 -16.82 -14.73
N MET A 422 11.11 -16.14 -13.61
CA MET A 422 9.79 -15.60 -13.31
C MET A 422 9.31 -14.57 -14.34
N LEU A 423 10.22 -13.75 -14.90
CA LEU A 423 9.89 -12.78 -15.95
C LEU A 423 9.65 -13.46 -17.31
N LYS A 424 10.56 -14.33 -17.76
CA LYS A 424 10.46 -15.04 -19.05
C LYS A 424 9.25 -15.98 -19.09
N ILE A 425 8.88 -16.60 -17.96
CA ILE A 425 7.61 -17.35 -17.79
C ILE A 425 6.38 -16.50 -18.11
N SER A 426 6.39 -15.21 -17.75
CA SER A 426 5.27 -14.30 -18.04
C SER A 426 5.26 -13.75 -19.48
N LEU A 427 6.41 -13.74 -20.16
CA LEU A 427 6.53 -13.26 -21.54
C LEU A 427 6.28 -14.39 -22.55
N MET A 428 6.65 -15.63 -22.18
CA MET A 428 6.49 -16.84 -22.99
C MET A 428 5.66 -17.88 -22.23
N PRO A 429 4.32 -17.72 -22.13
CA PRO A 429 3.46 -18.64 -21.40
C PRO A 429 3.42 -20.04 -22.06
N ILE A 430 3.68 -21.10 -21.29
CA ILE A 430 3.59 -22.51 -21.71
C ILE A 430 2.59 -23.20 -20.77
N ASP A 431 1.33 -23.28 -21.19
CA ASP A 431 0.24 -23.79 -20.34
C ASP A 431 0.01 -25.30 -20.58
N MET A 432 0.83 -26.12 -19.93
CA MET A 432 0.81 -27.60 -20.03
C MET A 432 1.26 -28.21 -18.68
N GLY A 433 0.50 -27.94 -17.61
CA GLY A 433 0.79 -28.42 -16.26
C GLY A 433 1.58 -27.45 -15.37
N GLY A 434 1.33 -26.14 -15.47
CA GLY A 434 1.90 -25.13 -14.56
C GLY A 434 3.44 -25.00 -14.63
N TYR A 435 4.09 -24.69 -13.51
CA TYR A 435 5.55 -24.50 -13.46
C TYR A 435 6.38 -25.69 -14.01
N PRO A 436 6.05 -26.97 -13.72
CA PRO A 436 6.73 -28.12 -14.35
C PRO A 436 6.88 -28.06 -15.87
N ALA A 437 5.92 -27.44 -16.59
CA ALA A 437 5.96 -27.29 -18.05
C ALA A 437 7.21 -26.58 -18.58
N TYR A 438 7.81 -25.71 -17.77
CA TYR A 438 8.99 -24.93 -18.12
C TYR A 438 10.32 -25.64 -17.79
N PHE A 439 10.27 -26.72 -17.00
CA PHE A 439 11.44 -27.45 -16.51
C PHE A 439 11.56 -28.89 -17.05
N ARG A 440 10.65 -29.34 -17.93
CA ARG A 440 10.82 -30.60 -18.67
C ARG A 440 11.93 -30.48 -19.72
N ASP A 441 12.68 -31.54 -19.89
CA ASP A 441 13.83 -31.66 -20.80
C ASP A 441 13.44 -32.11 -22.22
N ASN A 442 12.20 -32.54 -22.43
CA ASN A 442 11.67 -33.07 -23.70
C ASN A 442 10.30 -32.47 -24.04
N ASP A 443 9.88 -32.63 -25.30
CA ASP A 443 8.50 -32.36 -25.74
C ASP A 443 7.50 -33.34 -25.08
N VAL A 444 6.24 -32.92 -24.94
CA VAL A 444 5.19 -33.72 -24.29
C VAL A 444 4.67 -34.81 -25.23
N ALA A 445 4.73 -36.06 -24.79
CA ALA A 445 4.05 -37.19 -25.39
C ALA A 445 2.64 -37.35 -24.78
N ILE A 446 1.58 -36.93 -25.48
CA ILE A 446 0.20 -37.10 -25.01
C ILE A 446 -0.37 -38.42 -25.55
N ASN A 447 -0.67 -39.36 -24.66
CA ASN A 447 -1.46 -40.54 -24.99
C ASN A 447 -2.95 -40.27 -24.69
N TYR A 448 -3.76 -40.17 -25.74
CA TYR A 448 -5.22 -40.03 -25.65
C TYR A 448 -5.98 -41.34 -25.89
N ASN A 449 -5.30 -42.40 -26.34
CA ASN A 449 -5.86 -43.73 -26.56
C ASN A 449 -4.79 -44.78 -26.27
N LYS A 450 -5.03 -45.65 -25.28
CA LYS A 450 -4.11 -46.72 -24.85
C LYS A 450 -3.74 -47.73 -25.96
N LYS A 451 -4.45 -47.73 -27.10
CA LYS A 451 -4.17 -48.55 -28.28
C LYS A 451 -3.34 -47.85 -29.36
N GLU A 452 -3.06 -46.55 -29.22
CA GLU A 452 -2.31 -45.75 -30.18
C GLU A 452 -0.95 -45.29 -29.61
N GLN A 453 -0.02 -44.94 -30.50
CA GLN A 453 1.27 -44.37 -30.10
C GLN A 453 1.08 -42.95 -29.51
N PRO A 454 1.79 -42.58 -28.42
CA PRO A 454 1.69 -41.25 -27.83
C PRO A 454 2.02 -40.13 -28.84
N ARG A 455 1.14 -39.14 -28.95
CA ARG A 455 1.31 -38.01 -29.88
C ARG A 455 2.29 -37.01 -29.29
N GLN A 456 3.45 -36.88 -29.93
CA GLN A 456 4.47 -35.89 -29.59
C GLN A 456 4.00 -34.48 -29.96
N ILE A 457 3.91 -33.59 -28.97
CA ILE A 457 3.50 -32.18 -29.14
C ILE A 457 4.74 -31.31 -29.25
N LYS A 458 5.11 -30.98 -30.49
CA LYS A 458 6.34 -30.23 -30.81
C LYS A 458 6.38 -28.85 -30.14
N ASN A 459 7.58 -28.37 -29.80
CA ASN A 459 7.85 -27.05 -29.22
C ASN A 459 7.22 -26.84 -27.83
N THR A 460 7.07 -27.91 -27.05
CA THR A 460 6.59 -27.86 -25.66
C THR A 460 7.71 -28.08 -24.63
N LYS A 461 8.89 -28.55 -25.05
CA LYS A 461 10.11 -28.65 -24.22
C LYS A 461 10.37 -27.37 -23.42
N GLY A 462 10.70 -27.56 -22.15
CA GLY A 462 11.03 -26.46 -21.24
C GLY A 462 12.41 -25.88 -21.52
N TRP A 463 12.65 -24.66 -21.02
CA TRP A 463 13.94 -23.96 -21.11
C TRP A 463 14.55 -23.67 -19.73
N ALA A 464 13.75 -23.61 -18.67
CA ALA A 464 14.21 -23.18 -17.34
C ALA A 464 15.13 -24.21 -16.67
N TYR A 465 15.03 -25.49 -17.06
CA TYR A 465 15.88 -26.59 -16.55
C TYR A 465 17.38 -26.37 -16.79
N GLN A 466 17.73 -25.58 -17.79
CA GLN A 466 19.11 -25.27 -18.17
C GLN A 466 19.79 -24.32 -17.15
N TYR A 467 18.99 -23.55 -16.39
CA TYR A 467 19.48 -22.53 -15.46
C TYR A 467 19.31 -22.95 -13.98
N MET A 468 18.24 -23.69 -13.64
CA MET A 468 18.13 -24.41 -12.35
C MET A 468 17.12 -25.57 -12.43
N SER A 469 17.19 -26.51 -11.48
CA SER A 469 16.20 -27.59 -11.38
C SER A 469 14.85 -27.08 -10.84
N LEU A 470 13.75 -27.75 -11.22
CA LEU A 470 12.40 -27.47 -10.71
C LEU A 470 12.33 -27.49 -9.18
N ILE A 471 13.06 -28.41 -8.53
CA ILE A 471 13.11 -28.51 -7.07
C ILE A 471 13.79 -27.28 -6.46
N ARG A 472 14.91 -26.79 -7.05
CA ARG A 472 15.57 -25.56 -6.58
C ARG A 472 14.69 -24.34 -6.81
N PHE A 473 13.95 -24.29 -7.91
CA PHE A 473 12.94 -23.27 -8.15
C PHE A 473 11.79 -23.31 -7.12
N LYS A 474 11.22 -24.49 -6.82
CA LYS A 474 10.21 -24.66 -5.74
C LYS A 474 10.78 -24.21 -4.38
N GLN A 475 12.02 -24.57 -4.03
CA GLN A 475 12.70 -24.11 -2.80
C GLN A 475 12.82 -22.57 -2.72
N ILE A 476 13.40 -21.93 -3.74
CA ILE A 476 13.58 -20.46 -3.79
C ILE A 476 12.22 -19.76 -3.71
N ARG A 477 11.23 -20.24 -4.48
CA ARG A 477 9.85 -19.74 -4.47
C ARG A 477 9.21 -19.78 -3.07
N SER A 478 9.38 -20.88 -2.34
CA SER A 478 8.88 -21.03 -0.97
C SER A 478 9.56 -20.05 -0.02
N ALA A 479 10.89 -19.96 -0.06
CA ALA A 479 11.69 -19.08 0.79
C ALA A 479 11.57 -17.57 0.46
N PHE A 480 11.23 -17.20 -0.78
CA PHE A 480 11.21 -15.83 -1.30
C PHE A 480 10.56 -14.81 -0.33
N HIS A 481 11.36 -13.95 0.28
CA HIS A 481 10.91 -13.00 1.31
C HIS A 481 11.62 -11.64 1.13
N PRO A 482 10.90 -10.61 0.66
CA PRO A 482 11.48 -9.29 0.38
C PRO A 482 12.17 -8.59 1.55
N GLU A 483 11.54 -8.52 2.73
CA GLU A 483 12.06 -7.79 3.89
C GLU A 483 11.51 -8.35 5.20
N CYS A 484 12.38 -8.56 6.19
CA CYS A 484 12.06 -9.32 7.40
C CYS A 484 11.40 -8.44 8.50
N LYS A 485 10.57 -9.05 9.35
CA LYS A 485 9.74 -8.33 10.36
C LYS A 485 10.55 -7.49 11.35
N SER A 486 11.82 -7.84 11.61
CA SER A 486 12.73 -7.04 12.44
C SER A 486 13.09 -5.66 11.85
N MET A 487 12.86 -5.43 10.55
CA MET A 487 13.04 -4.11 9.90
C MET A 487 11.78 -3.23 9.97
N ALA A 488 10.63 -3.76 10.42
CA ALA A 488 9.39 -3.00 10.56
C ALA A 488 9.42 -1.99 11.72
N GLY A 489 10.38 -2.14 12.64
CA GLY A 489 10.39 -1.47 13.93
C GLY A 489 9.18 -1.85 14.80
N GLU A 490 8.95 -1.07 15.86
CA GLU A 490 7.75 -1.16 16.70
C GLU A 490 6.57 -0.37 16.07
N GLY A 491 6.84 0.44 15.04
CA GLY A 491 5.91 1.40 14.42
C GLY A 491 4.85 0.85 13.47
N GLY A 492 4.57 -0.45 13.46
CA GLY A 492 3.33 -1.00 12.89
C GLY A 492 3.06 -0.83 11.37
N ASP A 493 4.08 -0.63 10.52
CA ASP A 493 3.86 -0.53 9.06
C ASP A 493 3.23 -1.84 8.50
N LYS A 494 1.99 -1.76 8.01
CA LYS A 494 1.27 -2.91 7.44
C LYS A 494 1.94 -3.48 6.19
N CYS A 495 2.78 -2.68 5.53
CA CYS A 495 3.48 -3.02 4.29
C CYS A 495 5.01 -3.06 4.50
N TYR A 496 5.50 -3.37 5.71
CA TYR A 496 6.94 -3.45 5.97
C TYR A 496 7.69 -4.36 5.00
N GLN A 497 7.08 -5.45 4.50
CA GLN A 497 7.70 -6.34 3.51
C GLN A 497 8.00 -5.64 2.18
N LEU A 498 7.33 -4.52 1.90
CA LEU A 498 7.42 -3.77 0.65
C LEU A 498 8.20 -2.48 0.80
N ARG A 499 8.44 -1.99 2.02
CA ARG A 499 8.89 -0.62 2.29
C ARG A 499 10.23 -0.29 1.63
N ARG A 500 11.26 -1.15 1.73
CA ARG A 500 12.52 -0.97 0.98
C ARG A 500 12.33 -0.94 -0.54
N CYS A 501 11.43 -1.75 -1.08
CA CYS A 501 11.17 -1.78 -2.52
C CYS A 501 10.50 -0.47 -2.99
N ILE A 502 9.46 -0.01 -2.29
CA ILE A 502 8.78 1.27 -2.51
C ILE A 502 9.79 2.44 -2.43
N ASN A 503 10.58 2.48 -1.36
CA ASN A 503 11.59 3.51 -1.16
C ASN A 503 12.67 3.49 -2.26
N THR A 504 13.07 2.32 -2.76
CA THR A 504 13.99 2.19 -3.89
C THR A 504 13.37 2.66 -5.20
N VAL A 505 12.11 2.32 -5.51
CA VAL A 505 11.39 2.83 -6.70
C VAL A 505 11.34 4.36 -6.67
N ASN A 506 10.94 4.95 -5.55
CA ASN A 506 10.82 6.41 -5.42
C ASN A 506 12.19 7.12 -5.50
N ARG A 507 13.21 6.58 -4.82
CA ARG A 507 14.60 7.07 -4.88
C ARG A 507 15.17 7.03 -6.29
N ALA A 508 15.02 5.89 -6.97
CA ALA A 508 15.50 5.71 -8.34
C ALA A 508 14.81 6.69 -9.28
N SER A 509 13.47 6.70 -9.29
CA SER A 509 12.64 7.58 -10.14
C SER A 509 13.01 9.06 -9.98
N LYS A 510 13.15 9.54 -8.73
CA LYS A 510 13.56 10.93 -8.44
C LYS A 510 14.98 11.24 -8.91
N SER A 511 15.89 10.25 -8.90
CA SER A 511 17.28 10.39 -9.36
C SER A 511 17.46 10.25 -10.88
N THR A 512 16.53 9.57 -11.56
CA THR A 512 16.60 9.26 -12.99
C THR A 512 15.88 10.29 -13.84
N PHE A 513 14.62 10.61 -13.52
CA PHE A 513 13.79 11.49 -14.33
C PHE A 513 13.88 12.94 -13.87
N ASP A 514 13.85 13.86 -14.83
CA ASP A 514 13.41 15.23 -14.58
C ASP A 514 11.98 15.39 -15.11
N ALA A 515 11.05 15.67 -14.21
CA ALA A 515 9.63 15.67 -14.53
C ALA A 515 9.22 16.98 -15.20
N GLY A 516 8.57 16.89 -16.35
CA GLY A 516 8.08 18.04 -17.10
C GLY A 516 6.84 18.69 -16.49
N CYS A 517 6.14 19.47 -17.30
CA CYS A 517 4.98 20.25 -16.89
C CYS A 517 3.77 19.38 -16.46
N TRP A 518 3.43 18.34 -17.23
CA TRP A 518 2.14 17.65 -17.10
C TRP A 518 2.24 16.32 -16.33
N CYS A 519 1.59 16.26 -15.17
CA CYS A 519 1.51 15.09 -14.29
C CYS A 519 0.06 14.71 -13.97
N SER A 520 -0.13 13.48 -13.49
CA SER A 520 -1.41 12.91 -13.04
C SER A 520 -1.22 12.14 -11.73
N PHE A 521 -2.23 12.13 -10.87
CA PHE A 521 -2.23 11.35 -9.62
C PHE A 521 -3.55 10.61 -9.41
N ASP A 522 -3.47 9.30 -9.18
CA ASP A 522 -4.61 8.36 -9.18
C ASP A 522 -4.25 6.99 -8.55
N GLU A 523 -5.25 6.11 -8.36
CA GLU A 523 -5.07 4.72 -7.87
C GLU A 523 -4.77 3.70 -8.99
N GLY A 524 -3.48 3.38 -9.13
CA GLY A 524 -3.07 2.09 -9.68
C GLY A 524 -3.37 0.95 -8.70
N GLY A 525 -3.06 -0.31 -9.05
CA GLY A 525 -3.17 -1.41 -8.08
C GLY A 525 -3.38 -2.80 -8.67
N VAL A 526 -3.18 -3.82 -7.83
CA VAL A 526 -2.90 -5.21 -8.25
C VAL A 526 -3.87 -6.20 -7.61
N ALA A 527 -4.41 -7.11 -8.41
CA ALA A 527 -5.34 -8.16 -7.99
C ALA A 527 -4.80 -9.02 -6.83
N CYS A 528 -5.48 -8.99 -5.68
CA CYS A 528 -5.10 -9.71 -4.46
C CYS A 528 -6.34 -10.15 -3.66
N ARG A 529 -6.65 -11.45 -3.70
CA ARG A 529 -7.80 -12.04 -2.96
C ARG A 529 -7.44 -12.54 -1.55
N SER A 530 -6.14 -12.64 -1.22
CA SER A 530 -5.66 -13.24 0.05
C SER A 530 -6.27 -12.58 1.29
N ARG A 531 -6.85 -13.38 2.19
CA ARG A 531 -7.48 -12.90 3.44
C ARG A 531 -6.46 -12.32 4.43
N PHE A 532 -5.20 -12.76 4.36
CA PHE A 532 -4.09 -12.31 5.21
C PHE A 532 -3.42 -11.00 4.74
N CYS A 533 -4.06 -10.24 3.84
CA CYS A 533 -3.53 -8.99 3.30
C CYS A 533 -4.15 -7.78 4.05
N PRO A 534 -3.40 -7.10 4.94
CA PRO A 534 -3.94 -6.06 5.84
C PRO A 534 -4.22 -4.71 5.14
N CYS A 535 -3.92 -4.60 3.84
CA CYS A 535 -4.17 -3.46 2.98
C CYS A 535 -5.08 -3.78 1.77
N ARG A 536 -5.68 -4.99 1.71
CA ARG A 536 -6.60 -5.39 0.64
C ARG A 536 -7.84 -4.49 0.64
N GLN A 537 -8.12 -3.86 -0.50
CA GLN A 537 -9.31 -3.07 -0.77
C GLN A 537 -10.33 -3.88 -1.57
N TYR A 538 -11.60 -3.48 -1.46
CA TYR A 538 -12.66 -3.86 -2.39
C TYR A 538 -13.08 -2.63 -3.22
N ASN A 539 -13.06 -2.75 -4.54
CA ASN A 539 -13.52 -1.71 -5.46
C ASN A 539 -14.40 -2.35 -6.54
N LYS A 540 -15.72 -2.17 -6.42
CA LYS A 540 -16.73 -2.80 -7.29
C LYS A 540 -16.60 -2.42 -8.78
N ASP A 541 -15.99 -1.26 -9.07
CA ASP A 541 -15.93 -0.63 -10.39
C ASP A 541 -14.61 -0.92 -11.14
N LYS A 542 -13.61 -1.53 -10.49
CA LYS A 542 -12.39 -2.07 -11.15
C LYS A 542 -12.59 -3.56 -11.50
N PRO A 543 -12.00 -4.09 -12.59
CA PRO A 543 -12.20 -5.48 -13.02
C PRO A 543 -11.80 -6.50 -11.94
N ASP A 544 -10.60 -6.34 -11.38
CA ASP A 544 -10.17 -7.08 -10.19
C ASP A 544 -10.66 -6.38 -8.92
N LYS A 545 -11.89 -6.72 -8.52
CA LYS A 545 -12.58 -6.10 -7.40
C LYS A 545 -11.81 -6.16 -6.07
N PHE A 546 -11.08 -7.24 -5.83
CA PHE A 546 -10.20 -7.39 -4.65
C PHE A 546 -8.75 -7.14 -5.05
N ARG A 547 -8.20 -6.02 -4.60
CA ARG A 547 -6.87 -5.53 -5.02
C ARG A 547 -6.10 -4.88 -3.86
N VAL A 548 -4.80 -4.70 -4.05
CA VAL A 548 -4.01 -3.74 -3.26
C VAL A 548 -3.84 -2.49 -4.12
N ASP A 549 -4.34 -1.36 -3.62
CA ASP A 549 -4.27 -0.06 -4.31
C ASP A 549 -2.90 0.59 -4.10
N PHE A 550 -2.41 1.28 -5.13
CA PHE A 550 -1.21 2.10 -5.10
C PHE A 550 -1.59 3.55 -5.39
N PHE A 551 -1.21 4.48 -4.50
CA PHE A 551 -1.22 5.90 -4.81
C PHE A 551 -0.04 6.21 -5.72
N ILE A 552 -0.31 6.57 -6.98
CA ILE A 552 0.72 6.80 -8.00
C ILE A 552 0.69 8.27 -8.42
N LEU A 553 1.86 8.89 -8.49
CA LEU A 553 2.12 10.14 -9.20
C LEU A 553 2.92 9.78 -10.46
N ALA A 554 2.39 10.09 -11.64
CA ALA A 554 3.05 9.77 -12.92
C ALA A 554 3.03 10.95 -13.90
N CYS A 555 4.02 11.01 -14.78
CA CYS A 555 3.98 11.95 -15.90
C CYS A 555 2.88 11.55 -16.90
N SER A 556 2.03 12.51 -17.29
CA SER A 556 0.88 12.27 -18.17
C SER A 556 1.25 11.86 -19.60
N THR A 557 2.46 12.17 -20.06
CA THR A 557 2.90 11.95 -21.45
C THR A 557 3.83 10.76 -21.63
N THR A 558 4.74 10.51 -20.67
CA THR A 558 5.70 9.39 -20.73
C THR A 558 5.28 8.19 -19.89
N TYR A 559 4.28 8.33 -19.02
CA TYR A 559 3.82 7.33 -18.05
C TYR A 559 4.87 6.89 -17.01
N ALA A 560 6.00 7.61 -16.92
CA ALA A 560 7.00 7.41 -15.89
C ALA A 560 6.39 7.65 -14.50
N ILE A 561 6.53 6.66 -13.61
CA ILE A 561 6.13 6.75 -12.21
C ILE A 561 7.17 7.63 -11.50
N LEU A 562 6.73 8.74 -10.93
CA LEU A 562 7.55 9.72 -10.23
C LEU A 562 7.55 9.48 -8.72
N HIS A 563 6.41 9.01 -8.18
CA HIS A 563 6.25 8.53 -6.80
C HIS A 563 5.16 7.46 -6.74
N LEU A 564 5.32 6.49 -5.85
CA LEU A 564 4.36 5.43 -5.54
C LEU A 564 4.37 5.13 -4.03
N ASP A 565 3.21 4.92 -3.41
CA ASP A 565 3.09 4.20 -2.13
C ASP A 565 1.83 3.32 -2.10
N VAL A 566 1.77 2.35 -1.20
CA VAL A 566 0.65 1.41 -1.03
C VAL A 566 -0.43 2.03 -0.15
N TYR A 567 -1.68 2.02 -0.61
CA TYR A 567 -2.80 2.46 0.22
C TYR A 567 -3.08 1.43 1.33
N GLN A 568 -2.85 1.84 2.59
CA GLN A 568 -2.91 0.95 3.75
C GLN A 568 -4.27 0.93 4.47
N GLY A 569 -5.31 1.58 3.92
CA GLY A 569 -6.56 1.86 4.64
C GLY A 569 -6.32 2.71 5.90
N ARG A 570 -7.10 2.47 6.96
CA ARG A 570 -6.88 3.09 8.28
C ARG A 570 -5.53 2.62 8.86
N ASN A 571 -4.53 3.52 8.89
CA ASN A 571 -3.23 3.29 9.51
C ASN A 571 -2.83 4.52 10.35
N ALA A 572 -2.69 4.34 11.67
CA ALA A 572 -2.30 5.41 12.58
C ALA A 572 -0.81 5.79 12.50
N ALA A 573 0.05 4.88 12.01
CA ALA A 573 1.50 5.07 12.05
C ALA A 573 2.03 6.12 11.06
N ASN A 574 1.25 6.50 10.04
CA ASN A 574 1.61 7.52 9.02
C ASN A 574 3.05 7.39 8.46
N ILE A 575 3.58 6.16 8.34
CA ILE A 575 4.98 5.90 7.96
C ILE A 575 5.27 6.45 6.56
N GLY A 576 6.25 7.36 6.46
CA GLY A 576 6.65 8.01 5.21
C GLY A 576 5.78 9.20 4.81
N ILE A 577 4.86 9.66 5.67
CA ILE A 577 4.07 10.88 5.46
C ILE A 577 4.82 12.08 6.07
N HIS A 578 4.82 13.23 5.37
CA HIS A 578 5.38 14.48 5.88
C HIS A 578 4.59 15.04 7.07
N GLU A 579 5.29 15.60 8.06
CA GLU A 579 4.71 16.02 9.34
C GLU A 579 3.63 17.10 9.18
N SER A 580 3.87 18.11 8.33
CA SER A 580 2.96 19.23 8.10
C SER A 580 1.62 18.86 7.42
N ILE A 581 1.41 17.60 7.04
CA ILE A 581 0.18 17.09 6.41
C ILE A 581 -0.45 15.93 7.19
N LEU A 582 0.01 15.67 8.43
CA LEU A 582 -0.55 14.61 9.28
C LEU A 582 -2.03 14.87 9.67
N ASP A 583 -2.45 16.12 9.69
CA ASP A 583 -3.82 16.57 9.96
C ASP A 583 -4.75 16.55 8.72
N LEU A 584 -4.21 16.37 7.50
CA LEU A 584 -5.02 16.35 6.28
C LEU A 584 -5.82 15.03 6.11
N PRO A 585 -7.04 15.10 5.51
CA PRO A 585 -7.79 13.93 5.08
C PRO A 585 -6.98 12.99 4.17
N THR A 586 -7.24 11.68 4.24
CA THR A 586 -6.37 10.64 3.64
C THR A 586 -6.05 10.85 2.16
N THR A 587 -7.01 11.32 1.35
CA THR A 587 -6.78 11.57 -0.09
C THR A 587 -5.91 12.82 -0.33
N GLN A 588 -6.18 13.93 0.37
CA GLN A 588 -5.36 15.14 0.31
C GLN A 588 -3.93 14.86 0.79
N LYS A 589 -3.80 14.17 1.94
CA LYS A 589 -2.54 13.69 2.50
C LYS A 589 -1.74 12.85 1.49
N ALA A 590 -2.39 11.90 0.81
CA ALA A 590 -1.72 11.06 -0.19
C ALA A 590 -1.19 11.87 -1.39
N THR A 591 -2.00 12.79 -1.94
CA THR A 591 -1.59 13.66 -3.06
C THR A 591 -0.44 14.58 -2.65
N MET A 592 -0.57 15.29 -1.51
CA MET A 592 0.45 16.20 -1.01
C MET A 592 1.76 15.47 -0.71
N ASN A 593 1.72 14.29 -0.09
CA ASN A 593 2.93 13.52 0.21
C ASN A 593 3.67 13.13 -1.07
N ALA A 594 2.96 12.59 -2.07
CA ALA A 594 3.56 12.20 -3.34
C ALA A 594 4.20 13.40 -4.08
N VAL A 595 3.51 14.55 -4.07
CA VAL A 595 3.99 15.82 -4.66
C VAL A 595 5.25 16.32 -3.96
N MET A 596 5.24 16.42 -2.62
CA MET A 596 6.37 16.91 -1.83
C MET A 596 7.56 15.97 -1.93
N SER A 597 7.33 14.65 -1.90
CA SER A 597 8.38 13.63 -2.06
C SER A 597 8.99 13.64 -3.47
N ALA A 598 8.20 13.78 -4.54
CA ALA A 598 8.73 13.79 -5.91
C ALA A 598 9.49 15.08 -6.25
N PHE A 599 8.85 16.24 -6.07
CA PHE A 599 9.34 17.50 -6.62
C PHE A 599 10.16 18.35 -5.64
N GLY A 600 9.81 18.34 -4.35
CA GLY A 600 10.39 19.27 -3.38
C GLY A 600 10.17 20.75 -3.77
N THR A 601 11.14 21.61 -3.50
CA THR A 601 11.13 23.04 -3.86
C THR A 601 11.76 23.27 -5.24
N GLU A 602 10.95 23.39 -6.29
CA GLU A 602 11.40 23.65 -7.66
C GLU A 602 11.50 25.17 -7.95
N PRO A 603 12.67 25.70 -8.36
CA PRO A 603 12.79 27.12 -8.73
C PRO A 603 12.22 27.42 -10.13
N ARG A 604 12.38 26.52 -11.11
CA ARG A 604 12.21 26.78 -12.56
C ARG A 604 10.83 27.25 -13.01
N GLY A 605 9.77 26.92 -12.28
CA GLY A 605 8.39 27.24 -12.66
C GLY A 605 7.39 26.30 -12.01
N ALA A 606 6.11 26.44 -12.39
CA ALA A 606 5.04 25.59 -11.88
C ALA A 606 4.82 24.33 -12.74
N ARG A 607 4.44 23.23 -12.10
CA ARG A 607 3.91 22.03 -12.77
C ARG A 607 2.39 22.01 -12.73
N HIS A 608 1.78 21.14 -13.52
CA HIS A 608 0.35 20.86 -13.50
C HIS A 608 0.06 19.42 -13.06
N LEU A 609 -0.99 19.25 -12.24
CA LEU A 609 -1.45 17.96 -11.75
C LEU A 609 -2.93 17.72 -12.10
N ALA A 610 -3.19 16.65 -12.85
CA ALA A 610 -4.52 16.12 -13.11
C ALA A 610 -4.97 15.19 -11.97
N LEU A 611 -6.21 15.37 -11.49
CA LEU A 611 -6.79 14.66 -10.35
C LEU A 611 -8.24 14.22 -10.60
N ASP A 612 -8.62 13.02 -10.15
CA ASP A 612 -10.03 12.60 -10.11
C ASP A 612 -10.80 13.15 -8.89
N ASN A 613 -12.13 13.16 -8.97
CA ASN A 613 -13.08 13.52 -7.91
C ASN A 613 -12.86 12.85 -6.55
N ARG A 614 -12.20 11.67 -6.50
CA ARG A 614 -11.79 11.06 -5.22
C ARG A 614 -10.77 11.93 -4.46
N TYR A 615 -9.92 12.66 -5.17
CA TYR A 615 -8.85 13.49 -4.62
C TYR A 615 -9.14 14.99 -4.68
N GLN A 616 -9.57 15.49 -5.84
CA GLN A 616 -9.70 16.93 -6.06
C GLN A 616 -10.78 17.56 -5.16
N CYS A 617 -10.39 18.65 -4.51
CA CYS A 617 -11.25 19.63 -3.85
C CYS A 617 -10.59 21.02 -3.91
N PRO A 618 -11.34 22.11 -3.68
CA PRO A 618 -10.80 23.46 -3.61
C PRO A 618 -9.64 23.60 -2.61
N GLU A 619 -9.78 23.03 -1.42
CA GLU A 619 -8.76 23.04 -0.35
C GLU A 619 -7.39 22.52 -0.84
N LEU A 620 -7.39 21.34 -1.48
CA LEU A 620 -6.20 20.72 -2.05
C LEU A 620 -5.62 21.55 -3.20
N ALA A 621 -6.47 22.20 -4.01
CA ALA A 621 -6.03 23.09 -5.08
C ALA A 621 -5.32 24.35 -4.53
N VAL A 622 -5.76 24.91 -3.40
CA VAL A 622 -5.06 25.99 -2.69
C VAL A 622 -3.74 25.50 -2.11
N LEU A 623 -3.71 24.34 -1.45
CA LEU A 623 -2.47 23.78 -0.88
C LEU A 623 -1.40 23.50 -1.94
N LEU A 624 -1.77 22.84 -3.05
CA LEU A 624 -0.86 22.58 -4.17
C LEU A 624 -0.31 23.88 -4.76
N LEU A 625 -1.16 24.90 -4.95
CA LEU A 625 -0.75 26.20 -5.48
C LEU A 625 0.18 26.95 -4.52
N THR A 626 -0.18 27.05 -3.24
CA THR A 626 0.49 27.94 -2.27
C THR A 626 1.66 27.31 -1.53
N LYS A 627 1.71 25.98 -1.40
CA LYS A 627 2.77 25.25 -0.66
C LYS A 627 3.69 24.44 -1.56
N CYS A 628 3.24 24.05 -2.75
CA CYS A 628 4.03 23.25 -3.68
C CYS A 628 4.33 23.95 -5.02
N ASN A 629 3.74 25.12 -5.29
CA ASN A 629 3.82 25.80 -6.59
C ASN A 629 3.39 24.89 -7.75
N ILE A 630 2.29 24.16 -7.55
CA ILE A 630 1.69 23.26 -8.54
C ILE A 630 0.25 23.67 -8.80
N TYR A 631 -0.07 23.87 -10.08
CA TYR A 631 -1.44 24.03 -10.53
C TYR A 631 -2.15 22.68 -10.54
N SER A 632 -3.42 22.64 -10.15
CA SER A 632 -4.26 21.44 -10.26
C SER A 632 -5.41 21.68 -11.22
N THR A 633 -5.91 20.63 -11.85
CA THR A 633 -7.23 20.60 -12.50
C THR A 633 -7.82 19.21 -12.31
N GLY A 634 -9.06 19.13 -11.84
CA GLY A 634 -9.73 17.86 -11.60
C GLY A 634 -11.23 17.97 -11.51
N THR A 635 -11.93 16.86 -11.76
CA THR A 635 -13.37 16.80 -11.50
C THR A 635 -13.63 16.89 -10.00
N CYS A 636 -14.70 17.56 -9.56
CA CYS A 636 -14.98 17.80 -8.15
C CYS A 636 -16.37 17.31 -7.76
N ARG A 637 -16.53 16.86 -6.51
CA ARG A 637 -17.84 16.47 -5.94
C ARG A 637 -18.52 17.70 -5.37
N ARG A 638 -19.79 17.97 -5.76
CA ARG A 638 -20.60 19.13 -5.30
C ARG A 638 -20.86 19.20 -3.77
N ARG A 639 -20.29 18.30 -2.95
CA ARG A 639 -20.34 18.31 -1.47
C ARG A 639 -18.96 18.56 -0.82
N ARG A 640 -17.90 18.85 -1.58
CA ARG A 640 -16.60 19.26 -1.00
C ARG A 640 -16.73 20.64 -0.34
N ILE A 641 -15.97 20.85 0.74
CA ILE A 641 -15.77 22.19 1.30
C ILE A 641 -15.15 23.08 0.22
N GLY A 642 -15.64 24.32 0.15
CA GLY A 642 -15.26 25.30 -0.87
C GLY A 642 -15.98 25.18 -2.22
N TRP A 643 -16.79 24.15 -2.47
CA TRP A 643 -17.59 24.09 -3.71
C TRP A 643 -18.88 24.90 -3.56
N ASP A 644 -19.05 25.98 -4.34
CA ASP A 644 -20.26 26.80 -4.23
C ASP A 644 -21.44 26.17 -4.99
N ARG A 645 -22.41 25.62 -4.24
CA ARG A 645 -23.61 24.99 -4.82
C ARG A 645 -24.68 25.98 -5.28
N LYS A 646 -24.61 27.25 -4.87
CA LYS A 646 -25.55 28.31 -5.26
C LYS A 646 -25.10 28.96 -6.57
N VAL A 647 -23.79 29.22 -6.69
CA VAL A 647 -23.20 29.70 -7.95
C VAL A 647 -23.11 28.56 -8.96
N MET A 648 -22.64 27.37 -8.57
CA MET A 648 -22.50 26.23 -9.49
C MET A 648 -23.75 25.34 -9.50
N ASP A 649 -24.79 25.88 -10.14
CA ASP A 649 -26.18 25.40 -10.16
C ASP A 649 -26.56 24.49 -11.35
N LEU A 650 -25.81 24.49 -12.47
CA LEU A 650 -26.18 23.81 -13.72
C LEU A 650 -26.69 22.37 -13.58
N GLU A 651 -27.69 22.06 -14.40
CA GLU A 651 -28.37 20.78 -14.49
C GLU A 651 -28.30 20.17 -15.90
N LYS A 652 -28.78 18.93 -16.03
CA LYS A 652 -28.82 18.22 -17.32
C LYS A 652 -29.83 18.84 -18.30
N LYS A 653 -30.84 19.57 -17.80
CA LYS A 653 -31.94 20.15 -18.60
C LYS A 653 -31.50 21.36 -19.44
N ASP A 654 -30.46 22.07 -18.99
CA ASP A 654 -30.04 23.36 -19.57
C ASP A 654 -29.40 23.24 -20.95
N GLY A 655 -29.08 22.00 -21.37
CA GLY A 655 -28.69 21.67 -22.73
C GLY A 655 -27.21 21.29 -22.87
N ARG A 656 -26.95 20.24 -23.67
CA ARG A 656 -25.60 19.71 -23.85
C ARG A 656 -24.70 20.72 -24.56
N GLY A 657 -23.60 21.08 -23.92
CA GLY A 657 -22.66 22.12 -24.36
C GLY A 657 -22.67 23.37 -23.48
N MET A 658 -23.72 23.61 -22.67
CA MET A 658 -23.72 24.71 -21.72
C MET A 658 -22.62 24.57 -20.67
N TYR A 659 -22.08 25.71 -20.24
CA TYR A 659 -21.08 25.81 -19.20
C TYR A 659 -21.37 27.02 -18.29
N LYS A 660 -20.85 26.96 -17.07
CA LYS A 660 -20.81 28.06 -16.12
C LYS A 660 -19.40 28.12 -15.52
N LEU A 661 -18.89 29.32 -15.30
CA LEU A 661 -17.56 29.57 -14.72
C LEU A 661 -17.75 30.51 -13.53
N ALA A 662 -17.13 30.18 -12.41
CA ALA A 662 -17.05 31.06 -11.24
C ALA A 662 -15.62 31.16 -10.74
N VAL A 663 -15.26 32.30 -10.13
CA VAL A 663 -13.91 32.54 -9.62
C VAL A 663 -13.92 32.91 -8.14
N ASP A 664 -12.94 32.38 -7.42
CA ASP A 664 -12.50 32.92 -6.13
C ASP A 664 -11.15 33.60 -6.34
N LYS A 665 -11.15 34.93 -6.31
CA LYS A 665 -9.95 35.77 -6.48
C LYS A 665 -9.03 35.76 -5.27
N GLN A 666 -9.55 35.49 -4.07
CA GLN A 666 -8.78 35.48 -2.82
C GLN A 666 -7.93 34.20 -2.73
N ASN A 667 -8.54 33.05 -3.03
CA ASN A 667 -7.89 31.74 -3.03
C ASN A 667 -7.27 31.38 -4.39
N ARG A 668 -7.57 32.17 -5.43
CA ARG A 668 -7.07 32.06 -6.82
C ARG A 668 -7.43 30.72 -7.48
N LEU A 669 -8.71 30.39 -7.41
CA LEU A 669 -9.31 29.19 -8.01
C LEU A 669 -10.45 29.54 -8.97
N LEU A 670 -10.65 28.68 -9.97
CA LEU A 670 -11.83 28.66 -10.83
C LEU A 670 -12.63 27.38 -10.57
N GLU A 671 -13.93 27.53 -10.34
CA GLU A 671 -14.90 26.44 -10.44
C GLU A 671 -15.63 26.51 -11.77
N MET A 672 -15.96 25.34 -12.33
CA MET A 672 -16.70 25.27 -13.58
C MET A 672 -17.60 24.05 -13.66
N GLN A 673 -18.71 24.24 -14.36
CA GLN A 673 -19.62 23.16 -14.75
C GLN A 673 -19.75 23.13 -16.27
N TRP A 674 -19.93 21.92 -16.81
CA TRP A 674 -20.19 21.71 -18.23
C TRP A 674 -21.14 20.54 -18.45
N VAL A 675 -22.15 20.73 -19.31
CA VAL A 675 -23.19 19.73 -19.57
C VAL A 675 -22.79 18.83 -20.74
N ASP A 676 -22.39 17.58 -20.46
CA ASP A 676 -22.26 16.52 -21.46
C ASP A 676 -23.47 15.56 -21.37
N ASN A 677 -23.29 14.24 -21.32
CA ASN A 677 -24.37 13.31 -20.99
C ASN A 677 -24.88 13.47 -19.52
N LYS A 678 -24.03 14.06 -18.66
CA LYS A 678 -24.27 14.50 -17.28
C LYS A 678 -23.53 15.83 -17.09
N VAL A 679 -23.85 16.59 -16.04
CA VAL A 679 -23.09 17.77 -15.63
C VAL A 679 -21.75 17.32 -15.04
N VAL A 680 -20.65 17.85 -15.58
CA VAL A 680 -19.29 17.67 -15.07
C VAL A 680 -18.94 18.88 -14.23
N SER A 681 -18.74 18.71 -12.93
CA SER A 681 -18.21 19.73 -12.01
C SER A 681 -16.68 19.60 -11.93
N MET A 682 -15.94 20.72 -11.98
CA MET A 682 -14.47 20.76 -12.04
C MET A 682 -13.91 21.97 -11.29
N VAL A 683 -12.78 21.76 -10.61
CA VAL A 683 -11.99 22.80 -9.92
C VAL A 683 -10.62 22.88 -10.58
N THR A 684 -10.13 24.10 -10.81
CA THR A 684 -8.78 24.35 -11.33
C THR A 684 -8.13 25.54 -10.63
N SER A 685 -6.83 25.46 -10.36
CA SER A 685 -6.02 26.64 -9.99
C SER A 685 -5.31 27.29 -11.18
N ARG A 686 -5.40 26.70 -12.39
CA ARG A 686 -4.95 27.37 -13.62
C ARG A 686 -5.85 28.55 -13.97
N ASN A 687 -5.24 29.66 -14.37
CA ASN A 687 -5.89 30.91 -14.74
C ASN A 687 -6.42 30.88 -16.20
N ASP A 688 -7.33 29.95 -16.50
CA ASP A 688 -7.80 29.67 -17.87
C ASP A 688 -9.33 29.61 -17.94
N THR A 689 -9.94 30.76 -18.25
CA THR A 689 -11.38 30.94 -18.50
C THR A 689 -11.76 30.71 -19.97
N THR A 690 -10.81 30.32 -20.82
CA THR A 690 -11.02 30.33 -22.27
C THR A 690 -11.83 29.12 -22.74
N ILE A 691 -12.70 29.33 -23.73
CA ILE A 691 -13.64 28.31 -24.22
C ILE A 691 -13.14 27.74 -25.54
N GLY A 692 -12.97 26.42 -25.59
CA GLY A 692 -12.68 25.67 -26.80
C GLY A 692 -13.92 25.00 -27.37
N LYS A 693 -13.74 24.22 -28.43
CA LYS A 693 -14.82 23.41 -29.04
C LYS A 693 -14.46 21.93 -29.05
N VAL A 694 -15.42 21.07 -28.76
CA VAL A 694 -15.31 19.60 -28.73
C VAL A 694 -16.35 18.96 -29.63
N LYS A 695 -16.02 17.84 -30.27
CA LYS A 695 -16.97 17.07 -31.09
C LYS A 695 -17.54 15.92 -30.27
N ARG A 696 -18.86 15.89 -30.10
CA ARG A 696 -19.59 14.87 -29.33
C ARG A 696 -20.68 14.21 -30.17
N GLN A 697 -20.91 12.93 -29.93
CA GLN A 697 -21.97 12.16 -30.57
C GLN A 697 -23.30 12.44 -29.84
N VAL A 698 -24.28 12.97 -30.55
CA VAL A 698 -25.63 13.30 -30.07
C VAL A 698 -26.62 12.54 -30.95
N GLY A 699 -27.13 11.40 -30.45
CA GLY A 699 -27.87 10.44 -31.27
C GLY A 699 -27.04 9.99 -32.47
N SER A 700 -27.60 10.10 -33.68
CA SER A 700 -26.90 9.77 -34.94
C SER A 700 -25.85 10.78 -35.40
N ILE A 701 -25.85 12.00 -34.85
CA ILE A 701 -25.10 13.16 -35.39
C ILE A 701 -23.87 13.49 -34.53
N LYS A 702 -22.76 13.88 -35.15
CA LYS A 702 -21.62 14.50 -34.43
C LYS A 702 -21.82 16.01 -34.37
N LYS A 703 -22.26 16.53 -33.22
CA LYS A 703 -22.33 17.98 -32.97
C LYS A 703 -20.98 18.50 -32.50
N THR A 704 -20.60 19.69 -32.94
CA THR A 704 -19.56 20.50 -32.30
C THR A 704 -20.22 21.31 -31.19
N LEU A 705 -19.67 21.25 -29.98
CA LEU A 705 -20.17 21.93 -28.79
C LEU A 705 -19.04 22.72 -28.15
N ASP A 706 -19.40 23.79 -27.44
CA ASP A 706 -18.44 24.61 -26.72
C ASP A 706 -18.11 23.97 -25.36
N CYS A 707 -16.89 24.16 -24.87
CA CYS A 707 -16.35 23.46 -23.71
C CYS A 707 -15.10 24.18 -23.14
N PRO A 708 -15.05 24.50 -21.84
CA PRO A 708 -13.89 25.11 -21.18
C PRO A 708 -12.56 24.42 -21.47
N ASN A 709 -11.50 25.20 -21.72
CA ASN A 709 -10.19 24.68 -22.07
C ASN A 709 -9.52 23.89 -20.93
N ALA A 710 -9.83 24.21 -19.66
CA ALA A 710 -9.42 23.38 -18.53
C ALA A 710 -9.97 21.93 -18.60
N ILE A 711 -11.24 21.74 -18.99
CA ILE A 711 -11.82 20.40 -19.20
C ILE A 711 -11.13 19.68 -20.38
N ARG A 712 -10.81 20.41 -21.46
CA ARG A 712 -10.06 19.85 -22.60
C ARG A 712 -8.64 19.44 -22.21
N GLY A 713 -7.96 20.24 -21.40
CA GLY A 713 -6.63 19.94 -20.84
C GLY A 713 -6.65 18.72 -19.93
N TYR A 714 -7.59 18.67 -18.99
CA TYR A 714 -7.80 17.51 -18.10
C TYR A 714 -8.05 16.20 -18.87
N GLN A 715 -8.86 16.24 -19.94
CA GLN A 715 -9.08 15.09 -20.82
C GLN A 715 -7.83 14.65 -21.61
N ALA A 716 -6.77 15.48 -21.67
CA ALA A 716 -5.48 15.12 -22.25
C ALA A 716 -4.45 14.62 -21.22
N THR A 717 -4.61 14.93 -19.93
CA THR A 717 -3.58 14.67 -18.90
C THR A 717 -3.94 13.61 -17.85
N MET A 718 -5.22 13.39 -17.54
CA MET A 718 -5.64 12.48 -16.46
C MET A 718 -5.24 11.01 -16.70
N PHE A 719 -5.25 10.53 -17.96
CA PHE A 719 -5.09 9.11 -18.30
C PHE A 719 -3.67 8.53 -18.14
N GLY A 720 -2.71 9.27 -17.58
CA GLY A 720 -1.32 8.83 -17.46
C GLY A 720 -1.17 7.52 -16.67
N ILE A 721 -1.92 7.38 -15.58
CA ILE A 721 -1.82 6.22 -14.68
C ILE A 721 -2.60 5.02 -15.23
N ASP A 722 -3.81 5.21 -15.76
CA ASP A 722 -4.54 4.18 -16.49
C ASP A 722 -3.70 3.58 -17.65
N LYS A 723 -2.88 4.41 -18.32
CA LYS A 723 -1.95 3.95 -19.36
C LYS A 723 -0.77 3.16 -18.78
N GLY A 724 -0.20 3.59 -17.66
CA GLY A 724 0.80 2.81 -16.91
C GLY A 724 0.28 1.44 -16.45
N ASP A 725 -0.95 1.39 -15.91
CA ASP A 725 -1.64 0.14 -15.53
C ASP A 725 -1.87 -0.76 -16.74
N GLN A 726 -2.35 -0.22 -17.87
CA GLN A 726 -2.49 -0.97 -19.12
C GLN A 726 -1.15 -1.56 -19.61
N ILE A 727 -0.06 -0.78 -19.58
CA ILE A 727 1.27 -1.25 -20.02
C ILE A 727 1.80 -2.38 -19.12
N ARG A 728 1.52 -2.35 -17.81
CA ARG A 728 1.89 -3.43 -16.86
C ARG A 728 0.98 -4.66 -16.95
N ALA A 729 -0.31 -4.48 -17.21
CA ALA A 729 -1.29 -5.57 -17.27
C ALA A 729 -1.29 -6.35 -18.60
N HIS A 730 -0.89 -5.72 -19.71
CA HIS A 730 -0.94 -6.34 -21.04
C HIS A 730 0.18 -7.38 -21.27
N PHE A 731 -0.05 -8.61 -20.81
CA PHE A 731 0.68 -9.83 -21.21
C PHE A 731 2.21 -9.74 -21.02
N GLY A 732 2.67 -9.41 -19.82
CA GLY A 732 4.09 -9.48 -19.49
C GLY A 732 4.48 -8.65 -18.27
N GLY A 733 4.89 -9.35 -17.20
CA GLY A 733 5.43 -8.75 -15.98
C GLY A 733 5.54 -9.80 -14.87
N PHE A 734 6.47 -9.59 -13.93
CA PHE A 734 6.71 -10.51 -12.81
C PHE A 734 5.44 -10.84 -12.01
N SER A 735 4.48 -9.90 -11.90
CA SER A 735 3.23 -10.09 -11.16
C SER A 735 2.11 -10.81 -11.94
N THR A 736 2.23 -10.93 -13.27
CA THR A 736 1.11 -11.37 -14.14
C THR A 736 0.82 -12.87 -14.01
N LYS A 737 1.85 -13.71 -14.03
CA LYS A 737 1.76 -15.18 -13.95
C LYS A 737 2.23 -15.74 -12.60
N SER A 738 2.25 -14.93 -11.53
CA SER A 738 2.82 -15.32 -10.23
C SER A 738 1.77 -15.51 -9.13
N HIS A 739 1.41 -16.77 -8.91
CA HIS A 739 0.41 -17.19 -7.93
C HIS A 739 1.08 -17.55 -6.59
N PHE A 740 0.77 -16.81 -5.53
CA PHE A 740 1.35 -16.99 -4.19
C PHE A 740 0.26 -16.90 -3.10
N LYS A 741 0.26 -17.87 -2.17
CA LYS A 741 -0.59 -17.86 -0.95
C LYS A 741 -0.33 -16.60 -0.09
N LYS A 742 0.95 -16.21 0.04
CA LYS A 742 1.44 -15.07 0.85
C LYS A 742 1.43 -13.77 0.03
N TRP A 743 0.52 -12.85 0.39
CA TRP A 743 0.12 -11.67 -0.42
C TRP A 743 1.29 -10.79 -0.90
N TYR A 744 2.21 -10.45 0.01
CA TYR A 744 3.31 -9.51 -0.24
C TYR A 744 4.25 -9.98 -1.37
N LYS A 745 4.35 -11.30 -1.62
CA LYS A 745 5.18 -11.84 -2.70
C LYS A 745 4.70 -11.34 -4.08
N LYS A 746 3.38 -11.38 -4.35
CA LYS A 746 2.82 -10.88 -5.62
C LYS A 746 2.92 -9.36 -5.73
N ILE A 747 2.68 -8.64 -4.63
CA ILE A 747 2.74 -7.17 -4.64
C ILE A 747 4.17 -6.67 -4.84
N PHE A 748 5.17 -7.31 -4.24
CA PHE A 748 6.58 -7.01 -4.49
C PHE A 748 6.97 -7.20 -5.97
N LEU A 749 6.52 -8.31 -6.59
CA LEU A 749 6.76 -8.52 -8.01
C LEU A 749 6.07 -7.44 -8.89
N ALA A 750 4.92 -6.90 -8.47
CA ALA A 750 4.31 -5.77 -9.16
C ALA A 750 5.06 -4.44 -8.96
N LEU A 751 5.81 -4.29 -7.86
CA LEU A 751 6.76 -3.18 -7.70
C LEU A 751 7.98 -3.33 -8.62
N LEU A 752 8.42 -4.56 -8.92
CA LEU A 752 9.40 -4.79 -10.00
C LEU A 752 8.81 -4.48 -11.39
N ASP A 753 7.51 -4.69 -11.60
CA ASP A 753 6.82 -4.23 -12.82
C ASP A 753 6.74 -2.69 -12.92
N CYS A 754 6.79 -1.96 -11.79
CA CYS A 754 7.02 -0.50 -11.79
C CYS A 754 8.45 -0.17 -12.26
N MET A 755 9.46 -0.91 -11.79
CA MET A 755 10.85 -0.73 -12.20
C MET A 755 11.05 -1.05 -13.70
N LEU A 756 10.37 -2.07 -14.24
CA LEU A 756 10.38 -2.38 -15.67
C LEU A 756 9.73 -1.27 -16.51
N LEU A 757 8.58 -0.74 -16.08
CA LEU A 757 7.93 0.39 -16.76
C LEU A 757 8.86 1.61 -16.80
N ASN A 758 9.44 1.98 -15.67
CA ASN A 758 10.37 3.11 -15.60
C ASN A 758 11.66 2.84 -16.38
N GLY A 759 12.18 1.61 -16.39
CA GLY A 759 13.36 1.22 -17.18
C GLY A 759 13.13 1.34 -18.69
N LEU A 760 11.97 0.89 -19.18
CA LEU A 760 11.54 1.05 -20.57
C LEU A 760 11.44 2.52 -20.98
N VAL A 761 10.82 3.37 -20.12
CA VAL A 761 10.69 4.80 -20.38
C VAL A 761 12.05 5.49 -20.35
N ALA A 762 12.91 5.17 -19.37
CA ALA A 762 14.25 5.74 -19.27
C ALA A 762 15.16 5.33 -20.44
N TRP A 763 15.10 4.06 -20.87
CA TRP A 763 15.81 3.61 -22.06
C TRP A 763 15.37 4.40 -23.31
N ASN A 764 14.06 4.49 -23.53
CA ASN A 764 13.51 5.18 -24.70
C ASN A 764 13.76 6.70 -24.69
N LEU A 765 13.77 7.35 -23.53
CA LEU A 765 14.24 8.73 -23.40
C LEU A 765 15.75 8.85 -23.71
N SER A 766 16.58 7.91 -23.25
CA SER A 766 18.02 7.93 -23.60
C SER A 766 18.29 7.72 -25.09
N ALA A 767 17.38 7.06 -25.82
CA ALA A 767 17.40 6.94 -27.27
C ALA A 767 16.80 8.15 -28.02
N GLU A 768 16.14 9.09 -27.30
CA GLU A 768 15.78 10.43 -27.82
C GLU A 768 16.89 11.46 -27.57
N GLU A 769 17.62 11.32 -26.46
CA GLU A 769 18.77 12.15 -26.11
C GLU A 769 20.04 11.81 -26.94
N ASP A 770 20.15 10.58 -27.45
CA ASP A 770 21.28 10.13 -28.25
C ASP A 770 21.30 10.76 -29.65
N LYS A 771 22.03 11.87 -29.76
CA LYS A 771 22.29 12.59 -31.02
C LYS A 771 22.89 11.72 -32.13
N PHE A 772 23.62 10.66 -31.79
CA PHE A 772 24.27 9.76 -32.74
C PHE A 772 23.37 8.59 -33.16
N LYS A 773 22.23 8.39 -32.49
CA LYS A 773 21.25 7.32 -32.74
C LYS A 773 21.85 5.91 -32.71
N ILE A 774 22.85 5.72 -31.85
CA ILE A 774 23.44 4.41 -31.55
C ILE A 774 22.41 3.55 -30.80
N ARG A 775 21.60 4.19 -29.94
CA ARG A 775 20.48 3.54 -29.23
C ARG A 775 19.20 3.59 -30.05
N THR A 776 18.57 2.44 -30.22
CA THR A 776 17.20 2.32 -30.73
C THR A 776 16.20 2.39 -29.58
N LYS A 777 14.99 2.90 -29.88
CA LYS A 777 13.84 2.73 -28.98
C LYS A 777 13.38 1.28 -29.03
N LEU A 778 13.04 0.73 -27.87
CA LEU A 778 12.50 -0.62 -27.71
C LEU A 778 11.00 -0.55 -27.40
N ILE A 779 10.23 -1.50 -27.93
CA ILE A 779 8.85 -1.75 -27.47
C ILE A 779 8.84 -2.69 -26.26
N ARG A 780 7.75 -2.68 -25.49
CA ARG A 780 7.66 -3.29 -24.13
C ARG A 780 8.27 -4.70 -24.05
N HIS A 781 7.93 -5.57 -25.00
CA HIS A 781 8.37 -6.96 -24.95
C HIS A 781 9.85 -7.14 -25.27
N GLU A 782 10.45 -6.32 -26.13
CA GLU A 782 11.90 -6.38 -26.44
C GLU A 782 12.72 -6.03 -25.19
N PHE A 783 12.39 -4.89 -24.56
CA PHE A 783 13.05 -4.46 -23.32
C PHE A 783 12.91 -5.51 -22.21
N MET A 784 11.71 -6.04 -21.99
CA MET A 784 11.47 -7.06 -20.96
C MET A 784 12.12 -8.40 -21.28
N MET A 785 12.21 -8.82 -22.55
CA MET A 785 12.93 -10.03 -22.95
C MET A 785 14.44 -9.88 -22.75
N ILE A 786 15.04 -8.75 -23.17
CA ILE A 786 16.48 -8.50 -22.94
C ILE A 786 16.79 -8.52 -21.44
N VAL A 787 15.99 -7.86 -20.61
CA VAL A 787 16.13 -7.91 -19.14
C VAL A 787 15.96 -9.34 -18.61
N ALA A 788 15.05 -10.15 -19.18
CA ALA A 788 14.85 -11.53 -18.75
C ALA A 788 16.04 -12.44 -19.11
N GLU A 789 16.60 -12.33 -20.31
CA GLU A 789 17.81 -13.09 -20.69
C GLU A 789 19.02 -12.65 -19.86
N SER A 790 19.26 -11.34 -19.69
CA SER A 790 20.38 -10.84 -18.85
C SER A 790 20.24 -11.19 -17.36
N LEU A 791 19.04 -11.52 -16.86
CA LEU A 791 18.82 -12.09 -15.53
C LEU A 791 19.14 -13.59 -15.45
N LEU A 792 18.94 -14.33 -16.55
CA LEU A 792 19.24 -15.76 -16.67
C LEU A 792 20.72 -16.03 -16.93
N GLU A 793 21.35 -15.18 -17.73
CA GLU A 793 22.77 -15.14 -18.06
C GLU A 793 23.60 -14.36 -17.02
N TYR A 794 23.00 -14.02 -15.87
CA TYR A 794 23.68 -13.22 -14.84
C TYR A 794 24.84 -14.01 -14.20
N ASP A 795 26.06 -13.61 -14.50
CA ASP A 795 27.24 -13.95 -13.73
C ASP A 795 27.49 -12.96 -12.60
N GLU A 796 27.93 -13.46 -11.44
CA GLU A 796 28.46 -12.57 -10.42
C GLU A 796 29.82 -12.05 -10.90
N PRO A 797 30.03 -10.71 -10.98
CA PRO A 797 31.28 -10.18 -11.46
C PRO A 797 32.42 -10.59 -10.53
N GLU A 798 33.52 -11.05 -11.14
CA GLU A 798 34.76 -11.39 -10.45
C GLU A 798 35.10 -10.35 -9.38
N PRO A 799 35.52 -10.75 -8.16
CA PRO A 799 35.99 -9.82 -7.15
C PRO A 799 37.23 -9.10 -7.68
N LYS A 800 37.04 -7.90 -8.24
CA LYS A 800 38.13 -7.11 -8.83
C LYS A 800 39.23 -6.96 -7.79
N GLU A 801 40.38 -7.56 -8.05
CA GLU A 801 41.58 -7.36 -7.26
C GLU A 801 41.88 -5.86 -7.25
N VAL A 802 41.93 -5.29 -6.04
CA VAL A 802 42.09 -3.85 -5.86
C VAL A 802 43.57 -3.53 -6.00
N ASN A 803 44.02 -3.35 -7.25
CA ASN A 803 45.36 -2.84 -7.54
C ASN A 803 45.54 -1.51 -6.79
N GLU A 804 46.48 -1.48 -5.84
CA GLU A 804 46.62 -0.40 -4.84
C GLU A 804 47.22 0.91 -5.42
N THR A 805 47.26 1.07 -6.75
CA THR A 805 48.01 2.10 -7.48
C THR A 805 47.20 3.32 -7.93
N ASP A 806 45.92 3.45 -7.54
CA ASP A 806 45.05 4.60 -7.90
C ASP A 806 44.69 5.47 -6.67
N GLY A 807 45.73 5.81 -5.90
CA GLY A 807 45.64 6.42 -4.57
C GLY A 807 45.25 7.89 -4.53
N LYS A 808 43.99 8.24 -4.84
CA LYS A 808 43.34 9.51 -4.41
C LYS A 808 41.79 9.53 -4.55
N LYS A 809 41.09 8.44 -4.21
CA LYS A 809 39.61 8.36 -4.26
C LYS A 809 39.00 8.00 -2.88
N ASN A 810 38.10 8.88 -2.43
CA ASN A 810 37.37 8.95 -1.16
C ASN A 810 37.16 7.62 -0.37
N PRO A 811 37.77 7.43 0.82
CA PRO A 811 37.87 6.12 1.51
C PRO A 811 36.59 5.61 2.21
N MET A 812 35.40 6.15 1.92
CA MET A 812 34.15 5.76 2.60
C MET A 812 33.46 4.50 2.03
N SER A 813 33.80 4.06 0.81
CA SER A 813 33.01 3.08 0.04
C SER A 813 33.03 1.62 0.52
N HIS A 814 33.86 1.25 1.51
CA HIS A 814 34.13 -0.16 1.84
C HIS A 814 33.81 -0.56 3.30
N HIS A 815 33.33 0.37 4.11
CA HIS A 815 32.93 0.10 5.51
C HIS A 815 31.52 -0.50 5.58
N ARG A 816 31.41 -1.82 5.78
CA ARG A 816 30.12 -2.55 5.87
C ARG A 816 29.86 -3.07 7.30
N PRO A 817 28.63 -2.99 7.84
CA PRO A 817 28.28 -3.65 9.10
C PRO A 817 28.25 -5.19 8.93
N MET A 818 28.80 -5.91 9.91
CA MET A 818 28.74 -7.37 10.02
C MET A 818 28.09 -7.79 11.33
N GLU A 819 27.46 -8.98 11.33
CA GLU A 819 26.99 -9.60 12.57
C GLU A 819 28.15 -10.06 13.45
N ILE A 820 27.89 -10.10 14.76
CA ILE A 820 28.89 -10.43 15.78
C ILE A 820 28.80 -11.92 16.10
N PRO A 821 29.88 -12.72 15.95
CA PRO A 821 29.82 -14.17 16.11
C PRO A 821 29.29 -14.62 17.48
N LYS A 822 28.37 -15.58 17.47
CA LYS A 822 27.80 -16.19 18.69
C LYS A 822 28.93 -16.75 19.56
N GLY A 823 28.93 -16.40 20.84
CA GLY A 823 29.99 -16.73 21.80
C GLY A 823 30.92 -15.54 22.13
N SER A 824 31.05 -14.56 21.23
CA SER A 824 31.75 -13.30 21.55
C SER A 824 30.84 -12.34 22.33
N GLY A 825 31.36 -11.74 23.40
CA GLY A 825 30.58 -10.86 24.29
C GLY A 825 30.16 -9.57 23.59
N ARG A 826 28.85 -9.26 23.57
CA ARG A 826 28.29 -8.12 22.82
C ARG A 826 28.98 -6.80 23.20
N PRO A 827 29.71 -6.14 22.28
CA PRO A 827 30.39 -4.89 22.56
C PRO A 827 29.40 -3.73 22.73
N LYS A 828 29.87 -2.65 23.36
CA LYS A 828 29.12 -1.40 23.49
C LYS A 828 29.26 -0.59 22.20
N CYS A 829 28.16 -0.05 21.66
CA CYS A 829 28.21 0.89 20.54
C CYS A 829 29.09 2.11 20.87
N ILE A 830 30.05 2.42 19.99
CA ILE A 830 31.02 3.50 20.21
C ILE A 830 30.36 4.88 20.28
N VAL A 831 29.31 5.11 19.46
CA VAL A 831 28.58 6.38 19.35
C VAL A 831 27.76 6.65 20.60
N CYS A 832 26.83 5.76 20.94
CA CYS A 832 26.00 5.90 22.14
C CYS A 832 26.82 5.94 23.44
N ARG A 833 28.03 5.35 23.43
CA ARG A 833 28.98 5.38 24.57
C ARG A 833 29.54 6.78 24.86
N LEU A 834 29.60 7.70 23.90
CA LEU A 834 30.09 9.07 24.15
C LEU A 834 29.28 9.77 25.25
N GLU A 835 27.97 9.55 25.25
CA GLU A 835 27.01 10.16 26.18
C GLU A 835 26.65 9.24 27.37
N CYS A 836 27.34 8.10 27.54
CA CYS A 836 27.09 7.19 28.67
C CYS A 836 27.94 7.55 29.89
N GLY A 837 27.29 7.62 31.05
CA GLY A 837 27.94 8.03 32.30
C GLY A 837 28.21 9.53 32.37
N ASN A 838 28.97 9.95 33.39
CA ASN A 838 28.94 11.32 33.89
C ASN A 838 29.80 12.34 33.10
N PHE A 839 29.85 12.23 31.76
CA PHE A 839 30.63 13.15 30.91
C PHE A 839 29.94 14.50 30.64
N PHE A 840 28.62 14.55 30.79
CA PHE A 840 27.78 15.70 30.46
C PHE A 840 26.89 16.18 31.63
N GLY A 841 27.23 15.80 32.88
CA GLY A 841 26.48 16.19 34.09
C GLY A 841 25.13 15.47 34.29
N LYS A 842 24.50 14.97 33.22
CA LYS A 842 23.37 14.05 33.25
C LYS A 842 23.87 12.60 33.27
N THR A 843 23.36 11.78 34.18
CA THR A 843 23.70 10.33 34.21
C THR A 843 22.81 9.58 33.22
N ILE A 844 23.24 9.50 31.97
CA ILE A 844 22.49 8.78 30.93
C ILE A 844 22.86 7.30 30.94
N GLY A 845 21.85 6.45 31.16
CA GLY A 845 22.03 5.01 31.42
C GLY A 845 22.47 4.19 30.21
N GLU A 846 23.06 3.01 30.47
CA GLU A 846 23.55 2.07 29.42
C GLU A 846 22.44 1.30 28.68
N ALA A 847 21.18 1.74 28.80
CA ALA A 847 20.07 1.15 28.07
C ALA A 847 20.33 1.17 26.54
N GLY A 848 19.95 0.09 25.85
CA GLY A 848 20.14 -0.05 24.41
C GLY A 848 21.58 -0.32 23.93
N ILE A 849 22.63 0.12 24.65
CA ILE A 849 24.02 0.23 24.15
C ILE A 849 24.69 -1.07 23.61
N ARG A 850 24.10 -2.24 23.90
CA ARG A 850 24.54 -3.59 23.43
C ARG A 850 23.48 -4.33 22.61
N ARG A 851 22.34 -3.70 22.29
CA ARG A 851 21.26 -4.28 21.46
C ARG A 851 21.57 -3.96 20.00
N ASN A 852 21.53 -4.97 19.13
CA ASN A 852 21.66 -4.81 17.67
C ASN A 852 22.94 -4.02 17.23
N VAL A 853 24.04 -4.19 17.97
CA VAL A 853 25.36 -3.66 17.61
C VAL A 853 25.97 -4.56 16.53
N SER A 854 26.42 -3.95 15.43
CA SER A 854 27.22 -4.57 14.38
C SER A 854 28.69 -4.16 14.51
N THR A 855 29.62 -4.97 14.01
CA THR A 855 31.04 -4.58 13.87
C THR A 855 31.37 -4.28 12.42
N CYS A 856 32.15 -3.24 12.15
CA CYS A 856 32.58 -2.92 10.79
C CYS A 856 33.49 -4.02 10.18
N SER A 857 33.29 -4.30 8.89
CA SER A 857 34.11 -5.20 8.07
C SER A 857 35.61 -4.91 8.17
N ILE A 858 36.00 -3.65 7.99
CA ILE A 858 37.39 -3.19 7.97
C ILE A 858 37.88 -2.91 9.39
N CYS A 859 37.49 -1.77 9.96
CA CYS A 859 38.07 -1.20 11.19
C CYS A 859 37.54 -1.82 12.49
N LYS A 860 36.69 -2.86 12.41
CA LYS A 860 36.06 -3.59 13.53
C LYS A 860 35.29 -2.74 14.55
N VAL A 861 35.04 -1.45 14.26
CA VAL A 861 34.31 -0.52 15.13
C VAL A 861 32.90 -1.05 15.43
N PRO A 862 32.49 -1.15 16.72
CA PRO A 862 31.15 -1.57 17.11
C PRO A 862 30.16 -0.39 17.08
N ALA A 863 29.10 -0.48 16.28
CA ALA A 863 28.05 0.54 16.22
C ALA A 863 26.67 -0.06 15.87
N HIS A 864 25.58 0.61 16.28
CA HIS A 864 24.23 0.22 15.85
C HIS A 864 24.05 0.50 14.36
N ASN A 865 23.54 -0.48 13.61
CA ASN A 865 23.16 -0.31 12.20
C ASN A 865 21.74 0.27 12.03
N CYS A 866 21.33 1.11 12.98
CA CYS A 866 20.06 1.81 13.03
C CYS A 866 20.24 3.13 13.80
N VAL A 867 19.24 4.01 13.75
CA VAL A 867 19.09 5.09 14.73
C VAL A 867 18.53 4.48 16.01
N PRO A 868 19.15 4.66 17.19
CA PRO A 868 18.62 4.12 18.44
C PRO A 868 17.34 4.85 18.85
N ALA A 869 16.31 4.10 19.26
CA ALA A 869 15.04 4.67 19.74
C ALA A 869 15.10 5.28 21.17
N SER A 870 16.30 5.59 21.67
CA SER A 870 16.48 6.25 22.98
C SER A 870 16.42 7.77 22.79
N SER A 871 15.40 8.41 23.36
CA SER A 871 15.22 9.86 23.45
C SER A 871 16.47 10.60 23.96
N ASP A 872 17.22 9.97 24.85
CA ASP A 872 18.22 10.61 25.70
C ASP A 872 19.62 10.72 25.03
N ARG A 873 19.72 10.81 23.70
CA ARG A 873 21.00 10.84 22.96
C ARG A 873 21.04 11.98 21.93
N GLU A 874 21.60 13.11 22.34
CA GLU A 874 21.67 14.34 21.54
C GLU A 874 22.60 14.23 20.33
N ILE A 875 23.46 13.21 20.26
CA ILE A 875 24.36 13.03 19.12
C ILE A 875 23.62 12.84 17.78
N HIS A 876 22.39 12.31 17.79
CA HIS A 876 21.55 12.21 16.59
C HIS A 876 20.77 13.52 16.27
N ASN A 877 20.75 14.48 17.21
CA ASN A 877 20.13 15.80 17.05
C ASN A 877 21.13 16.89 16.58
N LEU A 878 22.40 16.52 16.37
CA LEU A 878 23.40 17.40 15.76
C LEU A 878 23.14 17.51 14.24
N PRO A 879 23.17 18.72 13.63
CA PRO A 879 22.83 18.92 12.21
C PRO A 879 23.57 17.99 11.24
N GLN A 880 24.86 17.74 11.47
CA GLN A 880 25.71 16.85 10.67
C GLN A 880 25.39 15.35 10.84
N PHE A 881 24.60 14.97 11.86
CA PHE A 881 24.26 13.58 12.19
C PHE A 881 22.75 13.28 12.14
N LYS A 882 21.89 14.28 11.93
CA LYS A 882 20.43 14.10 11.82
C LYS A 882 20.09 13.05 10.75
N GLY A 883 19.33 12.04 11.14
CA GLY A 883 18.92 10.91 10.29
C GLY A 883 19.98 9.84 10.03
N LYS A 884 21.23 10.00 10.48
CA LYS A 884 22.29 8.98 10.34
C LYS A 884 22.23 7.96 11.47
N THR A 885 22.42 6.68 11.12
CA THR A 885 22.60 5.58 12.09
C THR A 885 23.90 5.75 12.88
N CYS A 886 24.05 5.06 14.02
CA CYS A 886 25.34 5.07 14.73
C CYS A 886 26.49 4.54 13.86
N PHE A 887 26.21 3.60 12.95
CA PHE A 887 27.23 3.08 12.03
C PHE A 887 27.69 4.17 11.05
N GLU A 888 26.78 4.93 10.44
CA GLU A 888 27.12 6.04 9.54
C GLU A 888 27.81 7.20 10.29
N ILE A 889 27.36 7.52 11.51
CA ILE A 889 28.04 8.53 12.35
C ILE A 889 29.48 8.12 12.66
N ALA A 890 29.75 6.83 12.93
CA ALA A 890 31.11 6.36 13.21
C ALA A 890 32.05 6.35 11.98
N HIS A 891 31.52 6.54 10.77
CA HIS A 891 32.27 6.50 9.50
C HIS A 891 32.16 7.78 8.64
N SER A 892 31.35 8.78 9.03
CA SER A 892 31.33 10.08 8.34
C SER A 892 32.62 10.87 8.61
N PRO A 893 32.97 11.87 7.78
CA PRO A 893 34.15 12.72 8.01
C PRO A 893 34.15 13.38 9.40
N ASP A 894 32.98 13.87 9.84
CA ASP A 894 32.78 14.46 11.18
C ASP A 894 32.96 13.42 12.30
N GLY A 895 32.51 12.19 12.06
CA GLY A 895 32.76 11.03 12.93
C GLY A 895 34.22 10.63 13.03
N LEU A 896 34.96 10.67 11.91
CA LEU A 896 36.41 10.47 11.92
C LEU A 896 37.12 11.58 12.72
N SER A 897 36.56 12.80 12.78
CA SER A 897 37.06 13.86 13.69
C SER A 897 36.76 13.59 15.17
N LEU A 898 35.63 12.94 15.49
CA LEU A 898 35.30 12.46 16.85
C LEU A 898 36.19 11.29 17.29
N TRP A 899 36.64 10.44 16.36
CA TRP A 899 37.50 9.30 16.64
C TRP A 899 38.69 9.22 15.65
N PRO A 900 39.67 10.12 15.79
CA PRO A 900 40.81 10.20 14.88
C PRO A 900 41.68 8.94 14.96
N ILE A 901 42.22 8.56 13.80
CA ILE A 901 43.20 7.47 13.69
C ILE A 901 44.57 8.03 14.10
N ARG A 902 45.29 7.32 14.99
CA ARG A 902 46.69 7.65 15.28
C ARG A 902 47.56 7.10 14.15
N ALA A 903 48.43 7.93 13.57
CA ALA A 903 49.21 7.59 12.38
C ALA A 903 49.99 6.25 12.50
N ASN A 904 50.52 5.95 13.69
CA ASN A 904 51.39 4.77 13.90
C ASN A 904 50.61 3.49 14.27
N LEU A 905 49.32 3.36 13.90
CA LEU A 905 48.51 2.17 14.16
C LEU A 905 47.73 1.71 12.92
N ASN A 906 48.23 0.63 12.31
CA ASN A 906 47.52 -0.13 11.29
C ASN A 906 46.09 -0.48 11.72
N HIS A 907 45.14 -0.53 10.77
CA HIS A 907 43.68 -0.56 10.96
C HIS A 907 43.08 -1.76 11.77
N LYS A 908 43.89 -2.63 12.38
CA LYS A 908 43.49 -3.93 12.92
C LYS A 908 42.99 -3.94 14.37
N HIS A 909 43.11 -2.86 15.16
CA HIS A 909 42.82 -2.91 16.61
C HIS A 909 41.94 -1.78 17.18
N GLY A 910 40.81 -2.18 17.76
CA GLY A 910 40.30 -1.65 19.02
C GLY A 910 39.37 -0.41 19.00
N PRO A 911 38.72 -0.11 20.13
CA PRO A 911 37.86 1.06 20.29
C PRO A 911 38.70 2.35 20.35
N ARG A 912 38.45 3.26 19.41
CA ARG A 912 39.15 4.54 19.26
C ARG A 912 38.86 5.50 20.43
N SER A 913 39.84 6.32 20.81
CA SER A 913 39.68 7.38 21.82
C SER A 913 38.94 8.59 21.26
N SER A 914 37.95 9.11 22.00
CA SER A 914 37.16 10.29 21.61
C SER A 914 37.96 11.59 21.63
N CYS A 915 37.99 12.33 20.54
CA CYS A 915 38.58 13.67 20.43
C CYS A 915 37.68 14.72 21.10
N ARG A 916 38.10 15.23 22.26
CA ARG A 916 37.33 16.23 23.04
C ARG A 916 37.50 17.68 22.56
N SER A 917 38.12 17.88 21.41
CA SER A 917 38.42 19.20 20.83
C SER A 917 37.91 19.37 19.40
N CYS A 918 37.24 18.36 18.81
CA CYS A 918 36.63 18.51 17.49
C CYS A 918 35.30 19.31 17.56
N PRO A 919 34.86 19.97 16.47
CA PRO A 919 33.65 20.78 16.47
C PRO A 919 32.40 19.99 16.90
N ALA A 920 32.23 18.76 16.40
CA ALA A 920 31.10 17.91 16.74
C ALA A 920 31.02 17.57 18.25
N TRP A 921 32.16 17.51 18.95
CA TRP A 921 32.16 17.33 20.42
C TRP A 921 31.79 18.61 21.17
N GLN A 922 32.18 19.78 20.69
CA GLN A 922 31.80 21.06 21.32
C GLN A 922 30.30 21.32 21.13
N MET A 923 29.76 21.10 19.93
CA MET A 923 28.31 21.18 19.68
C MET A 923 27.51 20.20 20.55
N LEU A 924 28.06 19.01 20.84
CA LEU A 924 27.44 18.06 21.77
C LEU A 924 27.47 18.54 23.22
N ARG A 925 28.53 19.26 23.64
CA ARG A 925 28.58 19.92 24.96
C ARG A 925 27.54 21.02 25.08
N GLU A 926 27.38 21.83 24.03
CA GLU A 926 26.40 22.92 23.97
C GLU A 926 24.96 22.38 24.04
N ARG A 927 24.64 21.30 23.30
CA ARG A 927 23.36 20.57 23.42
C ARG A 927 23.07 20.08 24.85
N HIS A 928 24.10 19.67 25.59
CA HIS A 928 23.98 19.28 27.01
C HIS A 928 24.13 20.44 28.01
N GLY A 929 24.15 21.70 27.55
CA GLY A 929 24.19 22.89 28.41
C GLY A 929 25.54 23.18 29.07
N LEU A 930 26.63 22.61 28.55
CA LEU A 930 28.00 22.86 29.04
C LEU A 930 28.73 23.89 28.18
N PRO A 931 29.47 24.85 28.76
CA PRO A 931 30.20 25.84 27.99
C PRO A 931 31.28 25.18 27.09
N PRO A 932 31.51 25.69 25.88
CA PRO A 932 32.59 25.22 25.02
C PRO A 932 33.94 25.43 25.72
N LYS A 933 34.85 24.46 25.62
CA LYS A 933 36.22 24.63 26.17
C LYS A 933 37.14 25.16 25.09
N GLU A 934 37.76 26.31 25.35
CA GLU A 934 38.78 26.89 24.46
C GLU A 934 39.86 25.87 24.09
N THR A 935 40.03 25.65 22.79
CA THR A 935 41.16 24.89 22.27
C THR A 935 42.38 25.79 22.24
N ARG A 936 43.22 25.69 23.28
CA ARG A 936 44.51 26.40 23.39
C ARG A 936 45.32 26.20 22.11
N LYS A 937 45.38 27.22 21.25
CA LYS A 937 46.05 27.16 19.94
C LYS A 937 47.49 26.70 20.14
N ARG A 938 47.87 25.56 19.56
CA ARG A 938 49.30 25.21 19.41
C ARG A 938 49.89 26.20 18.42
N LYS A 939 51.07 26.73 18.75
CA LYS A 939 51.86 27.59 17.86
C LYS A 939 52.24 26.76 16.64
N ILE A 940 51.72 27.12 15.46
CA ILE A 940 52.16 26.50 14.21
C ILE A 940 53.50 27.13 13.87
N VAL A 941 54.51 26.28 13.72
CA VAL A 941 55.73 26.62 12.97
C VAL A 941 55.50 26.07 11.58
N HIS A 942 55.55 26.94 10.57
CA HIS A 942 55.69 26.51 9.18
C HIS A 942 57.19 26.45 8.89
N GLU A 943 57.65 25.26 8.54
CA GLU A 943 58.79 25.06 7.64
C GLU A 943 58.23 24.18 6.53
N GLU A 944 58.39 24.64 5.28
CA GLU A 944 58.06 23.88 4.07
C GLU A 944 59.40 23.57 3.38
N ASP A 945 59.51 22.33 2.89
CA ASP A 945 60.15 21.83 1.66
C ASP A 945 61.30 22.69 1.04
N ASP A 946 62.44 22.14 0.61
CA ASP A 946 62.77 20.73 0.30
C ASP A 946 64.30 20.50 0.16
N ALA A 947 64.66 19.29 -0.26
CA ALA A 947 65.83 18.90 -1.06
C ALA A 947 67.19 18.59 -0.40
N SER A 948 67.51 17.29 -0.51
CA SER A 948 68.81 16.70 -0.90
C SER A 948 69.80 16.17 0.15
N SER A 949 70.37 15.04 -0.28
CA SER A 949 71.56 14.30 0.17
C SER A 949 72.51 14.93 1.20
N LYS A 950 72.86 14.11 2.20
CA LYS A 950 74.21 14.07 2.76
C LYS A 950 74.84 12.71 2.50
N ASP A 951 75.84 12.70 1.64
CA ASP A 951 76.97 11.78 1.79
C ASP A 951 77.94 12.34 2.87
N GLU A 952 79.07 11.65 3.05
CA GLU A 952 80.17 11.99 3.96
C GLU A 952 80.91 13.27 3.46
N GLU A 953 81.83 13.96 4.15
CA GLU A 953 82.90 13.53 5.06
C GLU A 953 83.21 14.60 6.15
N GLU A 954 84.42 14.56 6.73
CA GLU A 954 84.88 15.36 7.86
C GLU A 954 85.48 16.76 7.53
N ASN A 955 85.63 17.56 8.58
CA ASN A 955 86.80 18.40 8.90
C ASN A 955 86.83 19.91 8.51
N SER A 956 87.07 20.75 9.55
CA SER A 956 87.70 22.10 9.57
C SER A 956 87.24 23.25 8.64
N GLY A 957 87.04 24.45 9.18
CA GLY A 957 87.00 25.68 8.35
C GLY A 957 86.38 26.95 8.99
N SER A 958 87.21 27.79 9.57
CA SER A 958 86.90 29.08 10.25
C SER A 958 86.21 30.21 9.45
N ASN A 959 85.41 31.03 10.17
CA ASN A 959 85.19 32.50 10.02
C ASN A 959 84.53 33.11 8.76
N GLY A 960 83.62 34.10 8.97
CA GLY A 960 83.72 35.39 8.24
C GLY A 960 82.46 36.16 7.75
N ASN A 961 81.85 36.97 8.63
CA ASN A 961 81.31 38.34 8.39
C ASN A 961 80.28 38.73 7.27
N ASN A 962 79.36 39.61 7.71
CA ASN A 962 78.85 40.86 7.06
C ASN A 962 77.70 40.91 6.01
N ASN A 963 76.56 41.44 6.51
CA ASN A 963 75.85 42.67 6.09
C ASN A 963 74.99 42.80 4.81
N HIS A 964 73.89 43.58 4.99
CA HIS A 964 73.26 44.54 4.05
C HIS A 964 72.42 44.01 2.86
N LYS A 965 71.36 44.69 2.36
CA LYS A 965 70.51 45.83 2.82
C LYS A 965 69.25 45.96 1.93
N GLU A 966 68.31 46.88 2.27
CA GLU A 966 67.23 47.46 1.42
C GLU A 966 66.11 46.49 0.93
N GLN A 967 64.80 46.82 0.87
CA GLN A 967 64.01 47.93 0.28
C GLN A 967 63.85 47.85 -1.26
N ALA A 968 62.69 48.14 -1.88
CA ALA A 968 61.30 48.36 -1.42
C ALA A 968 60.32 48.38 -2.64
N LEU A 969 58.99 48.48 -2.39
CA LEU A 969 57.91 48.90 -3.34
C LEU A 969 57.68 47.95 -4.57
N ALA A 970 56.63 48.07 -5.38
CA ALA A 970 55.19 48.38 -5.19
C ALA A 970 54.41 48.07 -6.49
N SER A 971 53.07 48.00 -6.43
CA SER A 971 52.12 48.04 -7.59
C SER A 971 52.25 46.94 -8.67
N SER A 972 51.29 46.75 -9.58
CA SER A 972 49.81 46.71 -9.46
C SER A 972 49.20 46.09 -10.73
N ASP A 973 47.91 45.74 -10.65
CA ASP A 973 46.94 45.66 -11.76
C ASP A 973 47.02 44.55 -12.84
N ASP A 974 45.88 44.44 -13.54
CA ASP A 974 45.52 43.84 -14.84
C ASP A 974 45.47 42.31 -15.11
N GLU A 975 44.21 41.84 -15.13
CA GLU A 975 43.50 41.11 -16.20
C GLU A 975 44.03 39.77 -16.79
N ASP A 976 43.22 38.71 -16.65
CA ASP A 976 42.32 38.16 -17.69
C ASP A 976 42.34 36.62 -18.01
N ILE A 977 41.20 36.19 -18.59
CA ILE A 977 41.00 35.06 -19.53
C ILE A 977 41.23 33.60 -19.06
N TYR A 978 40.09 32.88 -18.99
CA TYR A 978 39.83 31.46 -19.30
C TYR A 978 40.90 30.37 -19.06
N SER A 979 40.52 29.40 -18.21
CA SER A 979 40.62 27.95 -18.48
C SER A 979 39.53 27.17 -17.75
#